data_AF-A0A8X8D449-F1
#
_entry.id   AF-A0A8X8D449-F1
#
_cell.length_a   1.000
_cell.length_b   1.000
_cell.length_c   1.000
_cell.angle_alpha   90.00
_cell.angle_beta   90.00
_cell.angle_gamma   90.00
#
_symmetry.space_group_name_H-M   'P 1'
#
loop_
_entity.id
_entity.type
_entity.pdbx_description
1 polymer ?
#
loop_
_entity_poly.entity_id
_entity_poly.type
_entity_poly.pdbx_seq_one_letter_code
_entity_poly.pdbx_strand_id
1 'polypeptide(L)'
;MSAISVPLYQSKLTFPSTTAAASPSSAFFVSTNKLSFSTALLHVTSHITSRTLASTNHSLSTTTTAATIEISNNDPSDPHTTAIVIRARNRIGLLQVITRVLKILGLRIEKATVEFDEGGGGGGGECFIKTFYVSDSHGNRIEDDQSLEKIKKALFDAIDGGAGEVKVGSSSSTGKGVVVRRSGGLRGGETRVGVERMFGLMDRFLKSDPSSLQKDILDHVEYTVARSRFSFDDFEAYQALAHSVRDRLIERWHDTQLHFKKKDPKRIYFLSMEFLMGRSLSNSVINLGIRDQYADALKELGFEFEVLAEQEGDAALGNGGLARLSACQMDSLATMDYPAWGCIAMIFALLISNLLRLCEWDSSTDTCYGLRYQYGLFRQVILDGYQHEQPDYWLNFGNPWEIERVHVTYPVKFYGTVEDENFNGGKRKVWLPGETHKSLVPFWQVEAVAYDNPIPGHGTRNTITLRLWAAKPSDQIDMESYNTGDYINAVVNRQRAETISSVLYPDDRSYQGKELRLKQQYFFVSASLQDIIRRFKDSHSNFDDFPAKVALQLNDTHPSLAIAEVMRVLVDEEHLDWNRAWDIVCKIFSFTSHTVLPEALEKVPVDLLESLLPRHLQIIYDINFDYIEELKKRIGLDYDRLSRMSIVEDGAIKSIRMANLAIVCSHTVNGVSRVHSELLKTRVFKDFYELWPHKFDYKTNGVTQRRWIVVSNPSLSALISKWLGTEAWIRDMDLLAGLQDQAANADLHEEWRMVRKVNKMRLAEYIEAMSGIKVSVSAMFDVQIKRMHEYKRQLLNILGIIHRYDCIKNMEKSDRTKVVPRVCIIGGKAAPGYELAKKIIKLCNAVAEKINNDPDVGDLLKLVFIPDYNVSVAELVIPGADLSQHISTAGHEASGTGSMKFLMNGCLLLATEDGSTVEIIEEIGKDNMEEEWIRSASSNCFTAAAGKFVDSRMFLFGAKMHEVPALREKGPTLKVPLQFARVVRMVRDGYFGFQDYFESLCDKVEGGNDFYLLGHDFQSYLEAQAAADKAFVDQEKWTRMSILSTAGSGRFSSDRTIEEYAEKTWGIEPCRCPF
;
A
#
# COMPACT_ATOMS: atom_id res chain seq x y z
N MET A 1 51.36 -24.10 7.94
CA MET A 1 52.35 -24.51 8.96
C MET A 1 52.39 -23.45 10.06
N SER A 2 53.05 -23.74 11.20
CA SER A 2 53.38 -22.81 12.31
C SER A 2 52.22 -21.97 12.90
N ALA A 3 51.86 -22.26 14.15
CA ALA A 3 51.04 -21.38 14.99
C ALA A 3 51.90 -20.45 15.86
N ILE A 4 51.27 -19.43 16.47
CA ILE A 4 51.63 -18.81 17.76
C ILE A 4 50.37 -18.06 18.27
N SER A 5 50.29 -17.82 19.59
CA SER A 5 49.08 -17.38 20.32
C SER A 5 49.35 -16.16 21.22
N VAL A 6 48.57 -15.97 22.30
CA VAL A 6 48.76 -15.02 23.44
C VAL A 6 48.26 -13.58 23.18
N PRO A 7 47.54 -12.90 24.13
CA PRO A 7 46.57 -13.37 25.12
C PRO A 7 45.28 -12.49 25.22
N LEU A 8 44.36 -12.83 26.13
CA LEU A 8 43.35 -11.90 26.68
C LEU A 8 43.65 -11.58 28.15
N TYR A 9 43.31 -10.38 28.61
CA TYR A 9 43.39 -9.98 30.04
C TYR A 9 42.14 -9.20 30.48
N GLN A 10 41.85 -9.24 31.77
CA GLN A 10 40.55 -8.86 32.35
C GLN A 10 40.46 -7.38 32.77
N SER A 11 39.24 -6.83 32.87
CA SER A 11 38.76 -6.34 34.18
C SER A 11 37.25 -6.00 34.25
N LYS A 12 36.61 -6.60 35.26
CA LYS A 12 35.55 -6.07 36.16
C LYS A 12 34.54 -5.04 35.64
N LEU A 13 33.25 -5.39 35.76
CA LEU A 13 32.29 -4.65 36.60
C LEU A 13 31.26 -5.63 37.20
N THR A 14 30.54 -5.22 38.25
CA THR A 14 29.82 -6.12 39.18
C THR A 14 28.33 -5.83 39.29
N PHE A 15 27.51 -6.89 39.36
CA PHE A 15 26.13 -6.83 39.85
C PHE A 15 25.90 -7.88 40.97
N PRO A 16 25.01 -7.62 41.94
CA PRO A 16 24.82 -8.45 43.13
C PRO A 16 23.96 -9.71 42.87
N SER A 17 23.87 -10.59 43.88
CA SER A 17 23.37 -11.97 43.72
C SER A 17 22.25 -12.38 44.68
N THR A 18 21.39 -13.27 44.19
CA THR A 18 20.55 -14.21 44.94
C THR A 18 20.48 -15.52 44.14
N THR A 19 21.19 -16.60 44.52
CA THR A 19 20.76 -17.66 45.47
C THR A 19 19.45 -18.38 45.05
N ALA A 20 19.38 -19.71 44.94
CA ALA A 20 20.34 -20.78 45.30
C ALA A 20 20.08 -22.12 44.56
N ALA A 21 21.07 -23.05 44.66
CA ALA A 21 20.95 -24.54 44.72
C ALA A 21 20.18 -25.33 43.63
N ALA A 22 20.60 -26.53 43.18
CA ALA A 22 21.86 -27.28 43.33
C ALA A 22 21.98 -28.38 42.23
N SER A 23 23.16 -28.96 42.07
CA SER A 23 23.55 -30.05 41.13
C SER A 23 23.66 -31.42 41.85
N PRO A 24 24.23 -32.53 41.29
CA PRO A 24 24.64 -32.90 39.90
C PRO A 24 23.88 -34.16 39.41
N SER A 25 24.10 -34.89 38.30
CA SER A 25 25.28 -35.53 37.64
C SER A 25 24.72 -36.48 36.53
N SER A 26 25.41 -37.05 35.53
CA SER A 26 26.74 -36.86 34.90
C SER A 26 26.90 -37.72 33.62
N ALA A 27 27.58 -37.17 32.59
CA ALA A 27 28.15 -37.83 31.38
C ALA A 27 27.20 -38.55 30.38
N PHE A 28 27.41 -38.70 29.05
CA PHE A 28 28.31 -38.22 27.96
C PHE A 28 28.84 -39.37 27.06
N PHE A 29 29.04 -39.07 25.76
CA PHE A 29 29.50 -39.92 24.64
C PHE A 29 28.47 -40.97 24.11
N VAL A 30 28.13 -41.11 22.81
CA VAL A 30 28.75 -40.82 21.48
C VAL A 30 29.83 -41.86 21.10
N SER A 31 29.67 -42.73 20.10
CA SER A 31 29.45 -42.43 18.67
C SER A 31 28.92 -43.63 17.82
N THR A 32 28.58 -43.32 16.55
CA THR A 32 28.60 -44.13 15.29
C THR A 32 29.01 -45.62 15.32
N ASN A 33 28.49 -46.54 14.48
CA ASN A 33 28.34 -46.40 13.02
C ASN A 33 27.43 -47.46 12.33
N LYS A 34 27.24 -47.33 11.01
CA LYS A 34 26.39 -48.13 10.08
C LYS A 34 26.68 -49.64 10.01
N LEU A 35 25.65 -50.45 9.69
CA LEU A 35 25.66 -51.40 8.53
C LEU A 35 24.29 -52.08 8.27
N SER A 36 24.03 -52.39 7.00
CA SER A 36 23.02 -53.35 6.49
C SER A 36 23.74 -54.66 6.08
N PHE A 37 23.17 -55.76 5.56
CA PHE A 37 21.85 -56.12 5.00
C PHE A 37 21.82 -57.68 4.97
N SER A 38 20.71 -58.40 5.22
CA SER A 38 20.52 -59.76 4.66
C SER A 38 19.09 -60.31 4.77
N THR A 39 18.70 -61.06 3.74
CA THR A 39 17.46 -61.83 3.56
C THR A 39 17.36 -63.11 4.41
N ALA A 40 16.11 -63.53 4.68
CA ALA A 40 15.75 -64.95 4.84
C ALA A 40 14.40 -65.24 4.16
N LEU A 41 14.31 -66.36 3.43
CA LEU A 41 13.07 -66.89 2.85
C LEU A 41 12.38 -67.85 3.84
N LEU A 42 11.06 -67.98 3.75
CA LEU A 42 10.38 -69.26 3.97
C LEU A 42 9.02 -69.30 3.24
N HIS A 43 8.68 -70.47 2.69
CA HIS A 43 7.52 -70.69 1.83
C HIS A 43 6.75 -71.91 2.37
N VAL A 44 5.44 -71.78 2.63
CA VAL A 44 4.52 -72.91 2.87
C VAL A 44 3.23 -72.65 2.08
N THR A 45 2.55 -73.72 1.69
CA THR A 45 1.59 -73.72 0.58
C THR A 45 0.12 -73.88 0.99
N SER A 46 -0.74 -73.22 0.20
CA SER A 46 -2.14 -73.55 -0.15
C SER A 46 -2.91 -74.64 0.62
N HIS A 47 -4.19 -74.35 0.91
CA HIS A 47 -5.26 -75.26 0.49
C HIS A 47 -6.53 -74.51 0.06
N ILE A 48 -7.30 -75.13 -0.85
CA ILE A 48 -8.51 -74.57 -1.47
C ILE A 48 -9.75 -75.25 -0.88
N THR A 49 -10.84 -74.51 -0.67
CA THR A 49 -12.20 -75.05 -0.82
C THR A 49 -13.19 -73.95 -1.18
N SER A 50 -14.18 -74.27 -2.02
CA SER A 50 -15.15 -73.32 -2.57
C SER A 50 -16.57 -73.58 -2.04
N ARG A 51 -17.42 -72.56 -2.07
CA ARG A 51 -18.86 -72.74 -2.38
C ARG A 51 -19.52 -71.46 -2.88
N THR A 52 -20.60 -71.66 -3.63
CA THR A 52 -21.15 -70.73 -4.62
C THR A 52 -22.40 -69.99 -4.14
N LEU A 53 -22.60 -68.80 -4.69
CA LEU A 53 -23.88 -68.15 -5.06
C LEU A 53 -25.18 -68.59 -4.34
N ALA A 54 -25.81 -67.62 -3.68
CA ALA A 54 -27.27 -67.50 -3.61
C ALA A 54 -27.67 -66.02 -3.66
N SER A 55 -28.70 -65.68 -4.43
CA SER A 55 -29.28 -64.32 -4.50
C SER A 55 -30.60 -64.27 -3.76
N THR A 56 -30.81 -63.21 -2.97
CA THR A 56 -32.12 -62.88 -2.37
C THR A 56 -32.34 -61.37 -2.40
N ASN A 57 -33.49 -60.96 -2.93
CA ASN A 57 -33.94 -59.57 -2.85
C ASN A 57 -34.45 -59.29 -1.43
N HIS A 58 -33.97 -58.22 -0.79
CA HIS A 58 -34.64 -57.64 0.37
C HIS A 58 -34.88 -56.15 0.18
N SER A 59 -36.15 -55.80 -0.03
CA SER A 59 -36.65 -54.43 0.07
C SER A 59 -36.60 -53.99 1.54
N LEU A 60 -35.72 -53.05 1.90
CA LEU A 60 -35.77 -52.43 3.23
C LEU A 60 -36.95 -51.46 3.30
N SER A 61 -37.96 -51.84 4.08
CA SER A 61 -38.96 -50.92 4.63
C SER A 61 -38.31 -50.10 5.75
N THR A 62 -38.08 -48.80 5.53
CA THR A 62 -37.57 -47.90 6.57
C THR A 62 -38.64 -47.50 7.57
N THR A 63 -38.87 -48.34 8.58
CA THR A 63 -39.75 -48.03 9.71
C THR A 63 -39.06 -47.05 10.66
N THR A 64 -39.26 -45.76 10.48
CA THR A 64 -38.72 -44.72 11.37
C THR A 64 -39.47 -44.73 12.71
N THR A 65 -38.75 -44.93 13.82
CA THR A 65 -39.27 -44.73 15.16
C THR A 65 -39.40 -43.23 15.47
N ALA A 66 -40.64 -42.74 15.47
CA ALA A 66 -40.98 -41.38 15.88
C ALA A 66 -40.73 -41.18 17.38
N ALA A 67 -40.57 -39.92 17.81
CA ALA A 67 -40.44 -39.60 19.24
C ALA A 67 -41.77 -39.83 19.98
N THR A 68 -41.71 -40.19 21.26
CA THR A 68 -42.90 -40.28 22.12
C THR A 68 -42.84 -39.28 23.27
N ILE A 69 -43.99 -38.71 23.59
CA ILE A 69 -44.18 -37.72 24.65
C ILE A 69 -45.40 -38.13 25.47
N GLU A 70 -45.14 -38.47 26.72
CA GLU A 70 -46.16 -38.84 27.71
C GLU A 70 -46.18 -37.76 28.80
N ILE A 71 -47.37 -37.37 29.25
CA ILE A 71 -47.52 -36.40 30.34
C ILE A 71 -48.36 -37.06 31.43
N SER A 72 -47.84 -37.05 32.65
CA SER A 72 -48.42 -37.72 33.81
C SER A 72 -48.55 -36.77 34.99
N ASN A 73 -49.76 -36.73 35.56
CA ASN A 73 -50.06 -36.10 36.84
C ASN A 73 -50.19 -37.15 37.98
N ASN A 74 -49.65 -38.36 37.79
CA ASN A 74 -49.82 -39.50 38.70
C ASN A 74 -48.55 -39.89 39.48
N ASP A 75 -47.51 -39.07 39.52
CA ASP A 75 -46.35 -39.29 40.39
C ASP A 75 -46.74 -39.05 41.87
N PRO A 76 -46.63 -40.05 42.77
CA PRO A 76 -46.99 -39.87 44.19
C PRO A 76 -45.94 -39.12 45.03
N SER A 77 -44.76 -38.81 44.47
CA SER A 77 -43.63 -38.23 45.21
C SER A 77 -43.56 -36.71 45.18
N ASP A 78 -44.29 -36.05 44.28
CA ASP A 78 -44.45 -34.60 44.22
C ASP A 78 -45.86 -34.23 43.69
N PRO A 79 -46.80 -33.80 44.55
CA PRO A 79 -48.16 -33.48 44.13
C PRO A 79 -48.28 -32.12 43.42
N HIS A 80 -47.23 -31.28 43.41
CA HIS A 80 -47.32 -29.90 42.89
C HIS A 80 -46.77 -29.74 41.46
N THR A 81 -46.14 -30.76 40.88
CA THR A 81 -45.60 -30.71 39.51
C THR A 81 -46.31 -31.68 38.56
N THR A 82 -46.21 -31.36 37.26
CA THR A 82 -46.63 -32.19 36.13
C THR A 82 -45.39 -32.84 35.51
N ALA A 83 -45.39 -34.17 35.35
CA ALA A 83 -44.24 -34.90 34.81
C ALA A 83 -44.40 -35.10 33.29
N ILE A 84 -43.51 -34.49 32.51
CA ILE A 84 -43.43 -34.63 31.05
C ILE A 84 -42.27 -35.58 30.72
N VAL A 85 -42.58 -36.80 30.27
CA VAL A 85 -41.63 -37.84 29.87
C VAL A 85 -41.44 -37.78 28.35
N ILE A 86 -40.21 -37.58 27.90
CA ILE A 86 -39.86 -37.51 26.47
C ILE A 86 -38.87 -38.64 26.16
N ARG A 87 -39.23 -39.50 25.20
CA ARG A 87 -38.34 -40.54 24.64
C ARG A 87 -37.99 -40.17 23.20
N ALA A 88 -36.72 -39.82 22.97
CA ALA A 88 -36.26 -39.31 21.69
C ALA A 88 -34.83 -39.75 21.37
N ARG A 89 -34.49 -39.77 20.08
CA ARG A 89 -33.15 -40.09 19.59
C ARG A 89 -32.17 -38.97 19.96
N ASN A 90 -31.03 -39.31 20.54
CA ASN A 90 -30.07 -38.34 21.06
C ASN A 90 -29.44 -37.51 19.94
N ARG A 91 -29.67 -36.20 19.95
CA ARG A 91 -29.16 -35.24 18.97
C ARG A 91 -28.59 -34.02 19.68
N ILE A 92 -27.42 -33.56 19.24
CA ILE A 92 -26.73 -32.39 19.81
C ILE A 92 -27.68 -31.18 19.76
N GLY A 93 -27.89 -30.54 20.92
CA GLY A 93 -28.78 -29.39 21.07
C GLY A 93 -30.25 -29.70 21.35
N LEU A 94 -30.74 -30.93 21.17
CA LEU A 94 -32.18 -31.25 21.32
C LEU A 94 -32.73 -30.93 22.72
N LEU A 95 -31.96 -31.24 23.77
CA LEU A 95 -32.33 -30.90 25.15
C LEU A 95 -32.41 -29.37 25.39
N GLN A 96 -31.64 -28.55 24.66
CA GLN A 96 -31.74 -27.09 24.73
C GLN A 96 -33.00 -26.59 24.02
N VAL A 97 -33.39 -27.22 22.89
CA VAL A 97 -34.66 -26.92 22.18
C VAL A 97 -35.84 -27.24 23.10
N ILE A 98 -35.91 -28.44 23.67
CA ILE A 98 -36.97 -28.85 24.61
C ILE A 98 -37.06 -27.88 25.80
N THR A 99 -35.93 -27.60 26.47
CA THR A 99 -35.85 -26.65 27.60
C THR A 99 -36.33 -25.25 27.21
N ARG A 100 -36.07 -24.82 25.97
CA ARG A 100 -36.50 -23.52 25.44
C ARG A 100 -37.99 -23.49 25.11
N VAL A 101 -38.56 -24.58 24.58
CA VAL A 101 -40.00 -24.69 24.31
C VAL A 101 -40.79 -24.61 25.62
N LEU A 102 -40.41 -25.39 26.65
CA LEU A 102 -41.04 -25.33 27.98
C LEU A 102 -41.04 -23.88 28.54
N LYS A 103 -39.91 -23.17 28.44
CA LYS A 103 -39.81 -21.76 28.88
C LYS A 103 -40.62 -20.78 28.02
N ILE A 104 -40.74 -21.00 26.71
CA ILE A 104 -41.58 -20.19 25.81
C ILE A 104 -43.08 -20.38 26.13
N LEU A 105 -43.47 -21.58 26.56
CA LEU A 105 -44.82 -21.89 27.04
C LEU A 105 -45.10 -21.37 28.47
N GLY A 106 -44.18 -20.59 29.06
CA GLY A 106 -44.33 -19.99 30.39
C GLY A 106 -44.10 -20.95 31.56
N LEU A 107 -43.63 -22.17 31.31
CA LEU A 107 -43.46 -23.21 32.32
C LEU A 107 -42.12 -23.07 33.05
N ARG A 108 -42.14 -23.30 34.36
CA ARG A 108 -40.93 -23.50 35.16
C ARG A 108 -40.55 -24.97 35.13
N ILE A 109 -39.25 -25.25 35.21
CA ILE A 109 -38.71 -26.62 35.30
C ILE A 109 -38.10 -26.74 36.69
N GLU A 110 -38.79 -27.46 37.59
CA GLU A 110 -38.36 -27.62 38.98
C GLU A 110 -37.28 -28.70 39.11
N LYS A 111 -37.39 -29.77 38.31
CA LYS A 111 -36.49 -30.93 38.33
C LYS A 111 -36.49 -31.62 36.97
N ALA A 112 -35.40 -32.28 36.57
CA ALA A 112 -35.40 -33.09 35.35
C ALA A 112 -34.38 -34.25 35.39
N THR A 113 -34.85 -35.50 35.37
CA THR A 113 -34.00 -36.73 35.36
C THR A 113 -33.66 -37.18 33.94
N VAL A 114 -32.52 -37.85 33.73
CA VAL A 114 -32.18 -38.54 32.47
C VAL A 114 -32.05 -40.02 32.79
N GLU A 115 -32.62 -40.87 31.95
CA GLU A 115 -32.40 -42.32 31.94
C GLU A 115 -31.97 -42.72 30.53
N PHE A 116 -30.97 -43.59 30.43
CA PHE A 116 -30.48 -44.14 29.16
C PHE A 116 -30.91 -45.60 29.07
N ASP A 117 -31.39 -45.97 27.90
CA ASP A 117 -32.02 -47.28 27.66
C ASP A 117 -30.92 -48.31 27.35
N GLU A 118 -30.55 -49.14 28.33
CA GLU A 118 -29.47 -50.15 28.18
C GLU A 118 -29.92 -51.38 27.36
N GLY A 119 -30.41 -51.12 26.14
CA GLY A 119 -30.68 -52.13 25.11
C GLY A 119 -29.38 -52.77 24.63
N GLY A 120 -29.09 -53.97 25.11
CA GLY A 120 -27.75 -54.56 25.04
C GLY A 120 -27.21 -54.86 23.63
N GLY A 121 -25.90 -54.67 23.47
CA GLY A 121 -25.09 -55.45 22.51
C GLY A 121 -24.64 -54.74 21.23
N GLY A 122 -23.71 -53.78 21.34
CA GLY A 122 -22.76 -53.49 20.25
C GLY A 122 -23.08 -52.28 19.36
N GLY A 123 -22.94 -51.07 19.90
CA GLY A 123 -22.79 -49.83 19.13
C GLY A 123 -24.08 -49.04 18.92
N GLY A 124 -24.16 -47.85 19.53
CA GLY A 124 -25.24 -46.89 19.33
C GLY A 124 -26.17 -46.75 20.53
N GLY A 125 -25.80 -45.90 21.50
CA GLY A 125 -26.71 -45.41 22.54
C GLY A 125 -27.68 -44.38 21.96
N GLU A 126 -28.62 -44.82 21.13
CA GLU A 126 -29.34 -43.93 20.23
C GLU A 126 -30.51 -43.15 20.85
N CYS A 127 -31.20 -43.68 21.87
CA CYS A 127 -32.36 -43.02 22.49
C CYS A 127 -32.11 -42.71 23.98
N PHE A 128 -32.65 -41.59 24.43
CA PHE A 128 -32.73 -41.23 25.85
C PHE A 128 -34.20 -41.15 26.30
N ILE A 129 -34.43 -41.36 27.59
CA ILE A 129 -35.66 -40.97 28.28
C ILE A 129 -35.34 -39.78 29.18
N LYS A 130 -36.10 -38.69 29.04
CA LYS A 130 -35.91 -37.47 29.82
C LYS A 130 -37.24 -37.05 30.43
N THR A 131 -37.34 -37.10 31.75
CA THR A 131 -38.50 -36.60 32.49
C THR A 131 -38.23 -35.19 32.98
N PHE A 132 -39.14 -34.26 32.69
CA PHE A 132 -39.16 -32.90 33.21
C PHE A 132 -40.36 -32.74 34.15
N TYR A 133 -40.10 -32.33 35.38
CA TYR A 133 -41.12 -31.96 36.36
C TYR A 133 -41.32 -30.45 36.23
N VAL A 134 -42.51 -30.04 35.80
CA VAL A 134 -42.82 -28.65 35.47
C VAL A 134 -43.99 -28.11 36.28
N SER A 135 -43.97 -26.79 36.48
CA SER A 135 -45.05 -26.02 37.10
C SER A 135 -45.42 -24.83 36.19
N ASP A 136 -46.60 -24.24 36.42
CA ASP A 136 -47.04 -23.04 35.73
C ASP A 136 -46.23 -21.79 36.15
N SER A 137 -46.51 -20.64 35.54
CA SER A 137 -45.83 -19.39 35.89
C SER A 137 -45.93 -18.98 37.37
N HIS A 138 -46.94 -19.48 38.10
CA HIS A 138 -47.20 -19.22 39.51
C HIS A 138 -46.71 -20.34 40.45
N GLY A 139 -46.20 -21.46 39.92
CA GLY A 139 -45.74 -22.60 40.71
C GLY A 139 -46.79 -23.69 40.98
N ASN A 140 -47.91 -23.70 40.26
CA ASN A 140 -48.96 -24.71 40.37
C ASN A 140 -48.79 -25.85 39.36
N ARG A 141 -49.48 -26.96 39.62
CA ARG A 141 -49.62 -28.09 38.70
C ARG A 141 -50.45 -27.71 37.47
N ILE A 142 -50.14 -28.31 36.32
CA ILE A 142 -50.89 -28.13 35.07
C ILE A 142 -51.97 -29.23 35.00
N GLU A 143 -53.23 -28.87 35.23
CA GLU A 143 -54.36 -29.82 35.28
C GLU A 143 -55.37 -29.62 34.13
N ASP A 144 -55.20 -28.62 33.26
CA ASP A 144 -56.11 -28.39 32.14
C ASP A 144 -55.66 -29.14 30.87
N ASP A 145 -56.49 -30.10 30.41
CA ASP A 145 -56.25 -30.90 29.21
C ASP A 145 -55.91 -30.05 27.97
N GLN A 146 -56.49 -28.85 27.87
CA GLN A 146 -56.27 -27.97 26.73
C GLN A 146 -54.86 -27.39 26.69
N SER A 147 -54.21 -27.13 27.83
CA SER A 147 -52.80 -26.72 27.84
C SER A 147 -51.86 -27.91 27.83
N LEU A 148 -52.23 -29.04 28.45
CA LEU A 148 -51.46 -30.29 28.35
C LEU A 148 -51.25 -30.73 26.89
N GLU A 149 -52.32 -30.76 26.07
CA GLU A 149 -52.16 -31.12 24.64
C GLU A 149 -51.52 -29.99 23.80
N LYS A 150 -51.61 -28.71 24.19
CA LYS A 150 -50.79 -27.63 23.57
C LYS A 150 -49.30 -27.84 23.84
N ILE A 151 -48.93 -28.19 25.07
CA ILE A 151 -47.54 -28.43 25.49
C ILE A 151 -47.00 -29.66 24.75
N LYS A 152 -47.74 -30.77 24.78
CA LYS A 152 -47.39 -32.00 24.06
C LYS A 152 -47.22 -31.77 22.56
N LYS A 153 -48.16 -31.06 21.92
CA LYS A 153 -48.05 -30.71 20.50
C LYS A 153 -46.83 -29.82 20.23
N ALA A 154 -46.63 -28.74 20.99
CA ALA A 154 -45.51 -27.83 20.78
C ALA A 154 -44.14 -28.50 20.99
N LEU A 155 -44.06 -29.49 21.88
CA LEU A 155 -42.87 -30.34 22.04
C LEU A 155 -42.73 -31.34 20.88
N PHE A 156 -43.82 -31.93 20.40
CA PHE A 156 -43.79 -32.86 19.25
C PHE A 156 -43.35 -32.16 17.96
N ASP A 157 -43.97 -31.01 17.65
CA ASP A 157 -43.63 -30.12 16.55
C ASP A 157 -42.14 -29.66 16.64
N ALA A 158 -41.58 -29.54 17.85
CA ALA A 158 -40.18 -29.15 18.06
C ALA A 158 -39.16 -30.31 18.03
N ILE A 159 -39.60 -31.57 18.10
CA ILE A 159 -38.74 -32.77 18.07
C ILE A 159 -38.75 -33.42 16.68
N ASP A 160 -39.94 -33.63 16.10
CA ASP A 160 -40.11 -34.29 14.79
C ASP A 160 -40.24 -33.28 13.63
N GLY A 161 -40.66 -32.03 13.88
CA GLY A 161 -40.80 -30.97 12.86
C GLY A 161 -39.50 -30.49 12.21
N GLY A 162 -38.36 -31.12 12.53
CA GLY A 162 -37.11 -30.98 11.77
C GLY A 162 -37.07 -31.77 10.46
N ALA A 163 -38.12 -32.53 10.12
CA ALA A 163 -38.20 -33.37 8.92
C ALA A 163 -39.42 -33.03 8.05
N GLY A 164 -39.41 -31.85 7.41
CA GLY A 164 -40.42 -31.43 6.42
C GLY A 164 -39.77 -30.94 5.12
N GLU A 165 -40.22 -31.45 3.97
CA GLU A 165 -39.62 -31.15 2.67
C GLU A 165 -39.83 -29.70 2.22
N VAL A 166 -38.78 -28.88 2.30
CA VAL A 166 -38.63 -27.71 1.41
C VAL A 166 -37.92 -28.19 0.15
N LYS A 167 -38.52 -27.95 -1.03
CA LYS A 167 -37.89 -28.30 -2.31
C LYS A 167 -36.56 -27.56 -2.45
N VAL A 168 -35.47 -28.32 -2.50
CA VAL A 168 -34.11 -27.77 -2.69
C VAL A 168 -33.97 -27.28 -4.13
N GLY A 169 -34.09 -25.95 -4.31
CA GLY A 169 -33.29 -25.26 -5.32
C GLY A 169 -31.83 -25.31 -4.89
N SER A 170 -30.92 -25.62 -5.82
CA SER A 170 -29.52 -25.89 -5.50
C SER A 170 -28.75 -24.64 -5.06
N SER A 171 -28.37 -24.57 -3.79
CA SER A 171 -27.38 -23.64 -3.24
C SER A 171 -26.39 -24.38 -2.35
N SER A 172 -25.09 -24.23 -2.61
CA SER A 172 -24.02 -25.04 -1.98
C SER A 172 -23.65 -24.60 -0.57
N SER A 173 -23.60 -25.57 0.35
CA SER A 173 -22.70 -25.65 1.51
C SER A 173 -22.34 -24.33 2.23
N THR A 174 -23.20 -23.87 3.15
CA THR A 174 -22.83 -22.85 4.13
C THR A 174 -21.95 -23.45 5.25
N GLY A 175 -20.80 -22.84 5.51
CA GLY A 175 -20.04 -23.05 6.76
C GLY A 175 -20.80 -22.55 8.00
N LYS A 176 -20.22 -22.75 9.19
CA LYS A 176 -20.81 -22.30 10.48
C LYS A 176 -20.66 -20.78 10.68
N GLY A 177 -21.37 -19.99 9.87
CA GLY A 177 -21.42 -18.54 10.01
C GLY A 177 -22.03 -18.08 11.34
N VAL A 178 -21.61 -16.89 11.80
CA VAL A 178 -22.24 -16.19 12.93
C VAL A 178 -23.72 -15.94 12.59
N VAL A 179 -24.62 -16.34 13.48
CA VAL A 179 -26.07 -16.12 13.29
C VAL A 179 -26.40 -14.65 13.57
N VAL A 180 -26.08 -13.78 12.62
CA VAL A 180 -26.54 -12.39 12.60
C VAL A 180 -28.06 -12.40 12.50
N ARG A 181 -28.72 -12.00 13.60
CA ARG A 181 -30.18 -12.02 13.72
C ARG A 181 -30.78 -10.89 12.88
N ARG A 182 -30.96 -11.13 11.58
CA ARG A 182 -31.53 -10.19 10.60
C ARG A 182 -32.74 -9.46 11.19
N SER A 183 -32.71 -8.12 11.22
CA SER A 183 -33.80 -7.27 11.72
C SER A 183 -34.94 -7.14 10.68
N GLY A 184 -35.38 -8.28 10.15
CA GLY A 184 -36.35 -8.41 9.06
C GLY A 184 -37.34 -9.52 9.37
N GLY A 185 -38.14 -9.35 10.43
CA GLY A 185 -39.03 -10.39 10.93
C GLY A 185 -39.70 -10.08 12.28
N LEU A 186 -39.98 -8.81 12.57
CA LEU A 186 -40.67 -8.38 13.79
C LEU A 186 -41.97 -7.66 13.43
N ARG A 187 -43.06 -7.98 14.14
CA ARG A 187 -44.41 -7.45 13.86
C ARG A 187 -44.63 -6.11 14.57
N GLY A 188 -44.94 -5.07 13.78
CA GLY A 188 -45.88 -4.01 14.11
C GLY A 188 -45.56 -3.04 15.25
N GLY A 189 -45.53 -1.73 14.94
CA GLY A 189 -45.65 -0.66 15.94
C GLY A 189 -44.38 -0.42 16.76
N GLU A 190 -44.22 -1.15 17.86
CA GLU A 190 -43.20 -0.90 18.89
C GLU A 190 -41.76 -0.88 18.33
N THR A 191 -41.49 -1.75 17.35
CA THR A 191 -40.17 -1.85 16.69
C THR A 191 -39.78 -0.54 16.02
N ARG A 192 -40.74 0.24 15.51
CA ARG A 192 -40.47 1.50 14.82
C ARG A 192 -39.97 2.56 15.81
N VAL A 193 -40.61 2.70 16.97
CA VAL A 193 -40.15 3.61 18.04
C VAL A 193 -38.80 3.18 18.60
N GLY A 194 -38.56 1.88 18.75
CA GLY A 194 -37.25 1.35 19.16
C GLY A 194 -36.13 1.70 18.17
N VAL A 195 -36.40 1.57 16.87
CA VAL A 195 -35.46 1.88 15.78
C VAL A 195 -35.26 3.39 15.60
N GLU A 196 -36.33 4.19 15.66
CA GLU A 196 -36.25 5.66 15.62
C GLU A 196 -35.52 6.22 16.85
N ARG A 197 -35.68 5.61 18.04
CA ARG A 197 -34.88 5.94 19.24
C ARG A 197 -33.42 5.51 19.12
N MET A 198 -33.14 4.37 18.50
CA MET A 198 -31.77 3.91 18.24
C MET A 198 -31.05 4.88 17.31
N PHE A 199 -31.66 5.27 16.19
CA PHE A 199 -31.06 6.25 15.29
C PHE A 199 -31.00 7.65 15.91
N GLY A 200 -32.02 8.11 16.64
CA GLY A 200 -31.98 9.39 17.38
C GLY A 200 -30.96 9.45 18.54
N LEU A 201 -30.31 8.32 18.89
CA LEU A 201 -29.13 8.27 19.76
C LEU A 201 -27.81 8.25 18.96
N MET A 202 -27.81 7.72 17.74
CA MET A 202 -26.66 7.70 16.82
C MET A 202 -26.53 8.98 15.96
N ASP A 203 -27.60 9.76 15.81
CA ASP A 203 -27.71 11.03 15.08
C ASP A 203 -26.97 12.21 15.77
N ARG A 204 -25.95 11.89 16.57
CA ARG A 204 -25.17 12.84 17.38
C ARG A 204 -23.69 12.63 17.15
N PHE A 205 -23.17 13.36 16.16
CA PHE A 205 -21.74 13.46 15.89
C PHE A 205 -20.92 13.75 17.16
N LEU A 206 -19.74 13.14 17.25
CA LEU A 206 -18.78 13.41 18.31
C LEU A 206 -18.38 14.89 18.33
N LYS A 207 -18.40 15.49 19.52
CA LYS A 207 -17.99 16.88 19.71
C LYS A 207 -16.48 17.00 19.70
N SER A 208 -15.94 18.03 19.06
CA SER A 208 -14.50 18.34 19.07
C SER A 208 -14.15 19.50 20.01
N ASP A 209 -14.86 19.64 21.14
CA ASP A 209 -14.42 20.50 22.25
C ASP A 209 -13.39 19.75 23.12
N PRO A 210 -12.42 20.44 23.76
CA PRO A 210 -11.36 19.78 24.52
C PRO A 210 -11.84 18.79 25.58
N SER A 211 -12.94 19.08 26.28
CA SER A 211 -13.45 18.19 27.34
C SER A 211 -14.05 16.89 26.79
N SER A 212 -14.67 16.94 25.61
CA SER A 212 -15.13 15.76 24.89
C SER A 212 -13.94 14.98 24.31
N LEU A 213 -12.94 15.66 23.74
CA LEU A 213 -11.72 15.04 23.19
C LEU A 213 -10.93 14.29 24.28
N GLN A 214 -10.73 14.91 25.44
CA GLN A 214 -10.11 14.29 26.63
C GLN A 214 -10.83 13.01 27.04
N LYS A 215 -12.17 13.05 27.10
CA LYS A 215 -12.98 11.89 27.48
C LYS A 215 -12.84 10.75 26.46
N ASP A 216 -12.93 11.04 25.17
CA ASP A 216 -12.79 10.03 24.12
C ASP A 216 -11.42 9.34 24.16
N ILE A 217 -10.34 10.12 24.35
CA ILE A 217 -8.98 9.57 24.51
C ILE A 217 -8.93 8.63 25.72
N LEU A 218 -9.42 9.05 26.89
CA LEU A 218 -9.38 8.24 28.11
C LEU A 218 -10.28 6.98 28.01
N ASP A 219 -11.43 7.07 27.35
CA ASP A 219 -12.28 5.92 27.04
C ASP A 219 -11.57 4.93 26.11
N HIS A 220 -10.79 5.39 25.12
CA HIS A 220 -9.98 4.48 24.30
C HIS A 220 -8.81 3.85 25.08
N VAL A 221 -8.15 4.58 25.99
CA VAL A 221 -7.11 3.99 26.88
C VAL A 221 -7.69 2.81 27.68
N GLU A 222 -8.85 3.00 28.31
CA GLU A 222 -9.47 1.94 29.13
C GLU A 222 -10.10 0.81 28.30
N TYR A 223 -10.88 1.14 27.25
CA TYR A 223 -11.74 0.18 26.56
C TYR A 223 -11.21 -0.33 25.22
N THR A 224 -10.25 0.35 24.60
CA THR A 224 -9.67 -0.04 23.29
C THR A 224 -8.24 -0.57 23.43
N VAL A 225 -7.35 0.18 24.09
CA VAL A 225 -5.96 -0.23 24.39
C VAL A 225 -5.91 -1.19 25.61
N ALA A 226 -7.02 -1.29 26.35
CA ALA A 226 -7.19 -2.14 27.53
C ALA A 226 -6.14 -1.88 28.63
N ARG A 227 -5.96 -0.61 28.98
CA ARG A 227 -4.96 -0.14 29.96
C ARG A 227 -5.55 0.41 31.25
N SER A 228 -4.69 0.54 32.25
CA SER A 228 -5.07 0.99 33.57
C SER A 228 -5.25 2.50 33.59
N ARG A 229 -6.35 2.97 34.19
CA ARG A 229 -6.59 4.39 34.53
C ARG A 229 -5.44 5.05 35.34
N PHE A 230 -4.54 4.24 35.90
CA PHE A 230 -3.44 4.65 36.75
C PHE A 230 -2.05 4.41 36.14
N SER A 231 -1.96 3.84 34.92
CA SER A 231 -0.69 3.57 34.24
C SER A 231 -0.92 3.24 32.76
N PHE A 232 -0.41 4.10 31.89
CA PHE A 232 -0.19 3.91 30.45
C PHE A 232 1.00 4.77 30.01
N ASP A 233 1.61 4.48 28.86
CA ASP A 233 2.75 5.23 28.31
C ASP A 233 2.40 6.10 27.09
N ASP A 234 3.40 6.81 26.53
CA ASP A 234 3.22 7.69 25.38
C ASP A 234 2.75 6.94 24.11
N PHE A 235 3.15 5.68 23.94
CA PHE A 235 2.74 4.86 22.80
C PHE A 235 1.27 4.44 22.94
N GLU A 236 0.85 4.08 24.15
CA GLU A 236 -0.54 3.75 24.50
C GLU A 236 -1.46 4.99 24.45
N ALA A 237 -0.95 6.15 24.87
CA ALA A 237 -1.61 7.45 24.68
C ALA A 237 -1.77 7.80 23.19
N TYR A 238 -0.73 7.58 22.38
CA TYR A 238 -0.80 7.72 20.92
C TYR A 238 -1.87 6.80 20.30
N GLN A 239 -1.93 5.52 20.68
CA GLN A 239 -2.95 4.60 20.16
C GLN A 239 -4.37 5.08 20.48
N ALA A 240 -4.61 5.51 21.72
CA ALA A 240 -5.90 6.06 22.13
C ALA A 240 -6.27 7.37 21.41
N LEU A 241 -5.29 8.26 21.20
CA LEU A 241 -5.44 9.46 20.40
C LEU A 241 -5.78 9.16 18.93
N ALA A 242 -5.07 8.21 18.29
CA ALA A 242 -5.33 7.79 16.92
C ALA A 242 -6.73 7.20 16.75
N HIS A 243 -7.22 6.41 17.72
CA HIS A 243 -8.60 5.93 17.73
C HIS A 243 -9.62 7.06 17.90
N SER A 244 -9.39 8.03 18.81
CA SER A 244 -10.25 9.20 18.98
C SER A 244 -10.41 10.04 17.69
N VAL A 245 -9.33 10.17 16.91
CA VAL A 245 -9.35 10.83 15.59
C VAL A 245 -10.08 9.97 14.56
N ARG A 246 -9.84 8.66 14.55
CA ARG A 246 -10.46 7.71 13.62
C ARG A 246 -11.97 7.64 13.76
N ASP A 247 -12.53 7.74 14.96
CA ASP A 247 -13.99 7.67 15.11
C ASP A 247 -14.67 8.89 14.44
N ARG A 248 -14.05 10.08 14.52
CA ARG A 248 -14.46 11.27 13.76
C ARG A 248 -14.24 11.15 12.25
N LEU A 249 -13.23 10.37 11.82
CA LEU A 249 -13.08 10.01 10.40
C LEU A 249 -14.21 9.09 9.95
N ILE A 250 -14.57 8.07 10.74
CA ILE A 250 -15.63 7.09 10.44
C ILE A 250 -17.00 7.77 10.26
N GLU A 251 -17.31 8.82 11.01
CA GLU A 251 -18.52 9.63 10.84
C GLU A 251 -18.57 10.30 9.45
N ARG A 252 -17.61 11.19 9.14
CA ARG A 252 -17.54 11.90 7.85
C ARG A 252 -17.47 10.94 6.65
N TRP A 253 -16.77 9.83 6.84
CA TRP A 253 -16.63 8.77 5.88
C TRP A 253 -17.96 8.05 5.62
N HIS A 254 -18.77 7.76 6.65
CA HIS A 254 -20.13 7.23 6.51
C HIS A 254 -21.07 8.20 5.78
N ASP A 255 -21.01 9.49 6.09
CA ASP A 255 -21.79 10.52 5.37
C ASP A 255 -21.44 10.54 3.88
N THR A 256 -20.13 10.47 3.58
CA THR A 256 -19.61 10.30 2.21
C THR A 256 -20.17 9.01 1.58
N GLN A 257 -20.16 7.88 2.32
CA GLN A 257 -20.75 6.58 1.90
C GLN A 257 -22.23 6.68 1.55
N LEU A 258 -23.03 7.39 2.36
CA LEU A 258 -24.46 7.52 2.10
C LEU A 258 -24.74 8.50 0.96
N HIS A 259 -23.96 9.59 0.86
CA HIS A 259 -24.18 10.64 -0.12
C HIS A 259 -23.96 10.15 -1.56
N PHE A 260 -22.84 9.50 -1.87
CA PHE A 260 -22.54 9.17 -3.26
C PHE A 260 -23.22 7.86 -3.69
N LYS A 261 -23.61 6.98 -2.75
CA LYS A 261 -24.57 5.90 -3.03
C LYS A 261 -25.96 6.45 -3.40
N LYS A 262 -26.35 7.61 -2.83
CA LYS A 262 -27.61 8.31 -3.15
C LYS A 262 -27.54 9.16 -4.43
N LYS A 263 -26.38 9.75 -4.74
CA LYS A 263 -26.14 10.55 -5.96
C LYS A 263 -25.83 9.69 -7.19
N ASP A 264 -25.17 8.57 -6.96
CA ASP A 264 -24.65 7.64 -7.96
C ASP A 264 -23.87 8.29 -9.13
N PRO A 265 -22.80 9.06 -8.81
CA PRO A 265 -21.94 9.69 -9.81
C PRO A 265 -21.07 8.65 -10.54
N LYS A 266 -20.39 9.06 -11.61
CA LYS A 266 -19.25 8.30 -12.16
C LYS A 266 -18.12 8.26 -11.15
N ARG A 267 -17.44 7.11 -11.02
CA ARG A 267 -16.46 6.82 -9.97
C ARG A 267 -15.10 6.50 -10.58
N ILE A 268 -14.03 7.11 -10.06
CA ILE A 268 -12.64 6.77 -10.42
C ILE A 268 -12.08 5.71 -9.47
N TYR A 269 -11.46 4.68 -10.05
CA TYR A 269 -10.71 3.65 -9.33
C TYR A 269 -9.24 3.75 -9.74
N PHE A 270 -8.39 4.18 -8.81
CA PHE A 270 -6.95 4.23 -9.03
C PHE A 270 -6.31 2.92 -8.59
N LEU A 271 -5.69 2.20 -9.52
CA LEU A 271 -5.08 0.89 -9.29
C LEU A 271 -3.56 1.04 -9.17
N SER A 272 -2.99 0.80 -7.99
CA SER A 272 -1.55 0.97 -7.75
C SER A 272 -0.99 -0.07 -6.79
N MET A 273 0.22 -0.57 -7.09
CA MET A 273 0.96 -1.49 -6.21
C MET A 273 1.62 -0.77 -5.02
N GLU A 274 1.68 0.56 -5.00
CA GLU A 274 2.34 1.31 -3.93
C GLU A 274 1.56 2.57 -3.50
N PHE A 275 1.56 2.83 -2.18
CA PHE A 275 1.06 4.04 -1.54
C PHE A 275 2.00 4.47 -0.39
N LEU A 276 2.74 5.58 -0.55
CA LEU A 276 3.69 6.07 0.46
C LEU A 276 2.98 7.05 1.43
N MET A 277 2.08 6.53 2.26
CA MET A 277 1.19 7.36 3.10
C MET A 277 1.98 8.20 4.12
N GLY A 278 2.93 7.56 4.83
CA GLY A 278 3.60 8.15 6.00
C GLY A 278 2.74 8.07 7.26
N ARG A 279 3.10 8.85 8.27
CA ARG A 279 2.27 9.06 9.48
C ARG A 279 0.93 9.72 9.12
N SER A 280 -0.16 9.27 9.72
CA SER A 280 -1.53 9.69 9.41
C SER A 280 -2.12 10.67 10.43
N LEU A 281 -1.63 10.71 11.68
CA LEU A 281 -2.21 11.52 12.76
C LEU A 281 -2.28 13.01 12.39
N SER A 282 -1.13 13.65 12.15
CA SER A 282 -1.02 15.09 11.88
C SER A 282 -1.80 15.51 10.63
N ASN A 283 -1.76 14.69 9.57
CA ASN A 283 -2.52 14.93 8.32
C ASN A 283 -4.03 14.81 8.55
N SER A 284 -4.47 13.91 9.43
CA SER A 284 -5.89 13.71 9.74
C SER A 284 -6.46 14.87 10.55
N VAL A 285 -5.80 15.29 11.64
CA VAL A 285 -6.29 16.41 12.47
C VAL A 285 -6.26 17.75 11.72
N ILE A 286 -5.29 17.96 10.81
CA ILE A 286 -5.22 19.15 9.95
C ILE A 286 -6.32 19.14 8.88
N ASN A 287 -6.57 18.02 8.19
CA ASN A 287 -7.64 17.98 7.18
C ASN A 287 -9.05 18.01 7.82
N LEU A 288 -9.20 17.44 9.02
CA LEU A 288 -10.42 17.56 9.83
C LEU A 288 -10.65 19.00 10.36
N GLY A 289 -9.61 19.82 10.48
CA GLY A 289 -9.68 21.17 11.04
C GLY A 289 -9.78 21.19 12.58
N ILE A 290 -9.16 20.21 13.26
CA ILE A 290 -9.28 20.01 14.72
C ILE A 290 -7.94 19.83 15.45
N ARG A 291 -6.82 20.25 14.83
CA ARG A 291 -5.47 20.11 15.43
C ARG A 291 -5.37 20.80 16.78
N ASP A 292 -5.75 22.07 16.85
CA ASP A 292 -5.46 22.92 18.00
C ASP A 292 -6.29 22.50 19.22
N GLN A 293 -7.52 22.03 18.99
CA GLN A 293 -8.39 21.45 20.02
C GLN A 293 -7.83 20.15 20.59
N TYR A 294 -7.15 19.32 19.77
CA TYR A 294 -6.40 18.16 20.28
C TYR A 294 -5.13 18.58 21.03
N ALA A 295 -4.41 19.60 20.56
CA ALA A 295 -3.22 20.11 21.22
C ALA A 295 -3.54 20.68 22.63
N ASP A 296 -4.59 21.49 22.75
CA ASP A 296 -5.07 21.99 24.04
C ASP A 296 -5.60 20.86 24.93
N ALA A 297 -6.39 19.92 24.38
CA ALA A 297 -6.91 18.77 25.12
C ALA A 297 -5.79 17.90 25.73
N LEU A 298 -4.74 17.60 24.96
CA LEU A 298 -3.59 16.81 25.39
C LEU A 298 -2.72 17.56 26.41
N LYS A 299 -2.51 18.86 26.21
CA LYS A 299 -1.73 19.72 27.10
C LYS A 299 -2.35 19.81 28.50
N GLU A 300 -3.68 19.84 28.59
CA GLU A 300 -4.40 19.73 29.87
C GLU A 300 -4.30 18.34 30.53
N LEU A 301 -4.11 17.27 29.73
CA LEU A 301 -3.81 15.92 30.24
C LEU A 301 -2.32 15.70 30.59
N GLY A 302 -1.45 16.66 30.26
CA GLY A 302 0.00 16.58 30.50
C GLY A 302 0.83 15.97 29.36
N PHE A 303 0.25 15.79 28.16
CA PHE A 303 0.93 15.28 26.97
C PHE A 303 1.18 16.39 25.94
N GLU A 304 2.25 16.26 25.15
CA GLU A 304 2.52 17.12 23.99
C GLU A 304 2.12 16.41 22.69
N PHE A 305 1.34 17.07 21.82
CA PHE A 305 0.84 16.48 20.57
C PHE A 305 1.98 15.99 19.67
N GLU A 306 3.04 16.78 19.54
CA GLU A 306 4.22 16.46 18.74
C GLU A 306 4.92 15.18 19.23
N VAL A 307 5.05 14.98 20.55
CA VAL A 307 5.67 13.77 21.14
C VAL A 307 4.84 12.51 20.86
N LEU A 308 3.50 12.62 20.94
CA LEU A 308 2.60 11.52 20.58
C LEU A 308 2.60 11.25 19.06
N ALA A 309 2.74 12.27 18.23
CA ALA A 309 2.86 12.14 16.78
C ALA A 309 4.21 11.53 16.33
N GLU A 310 5.23 11.52 17.18
CA GLU A 310 6.50 10.81 16.93
C GLU A 310 6.46 9.32 17.32
N GLN A 311 5.43 8.86 18.04
CA GLN A 311 5.20 7.44 18.31
C GLN A 311 4.60 6.68 17.10
N GLU A 312 4.08 7.40 16.10
CA GLU A 312 3.50 6.80 14.91
C GLU A 312 4.58 6.34 13.91
N GLY A 313 4.58 5.04 13.57
CA GLY A 313 5.40 4.50 12.48
C GLY A 313 4.83 4.82 11.09
N ASP A 314 5.70 5.10 10.12
CA ASP A 314 5.32 5.21 8.70
C ASP A 314 4.61 3.93 8.22
N ALA A 315 3.42 4.07 7.62
CA ALA A 315 2.74 2.92 7.01
C ALA A 315 3.54 2.41 5.79
N ALA A 316 4.13 1.21 5.91
CA ALA A 316 5.09 0.64 4.97
C ALA A 316 4.44 0.07 3.68
N LEU A 317 3.57 0.85 3.05
CA LEU A 317 2.74 0.46 1.91
C LEU A 317 3.31 0.88 0.53
N GLY A 318 4.55 1.38 0.50
CA GLY A 318 5.21 1.89 -0.71
C GLY A 318 6.67 2.27 -0.51
N ASN A 319 7.36 2.59 -1.61
CA ASN A 319 8.79 2.94 -1.61
C ASN A 319 9.13 4.08 -2.61
N GLY A 320 8.50 4.09 -3.79
CA GLY A 320 8.88 4.98 -4.88
C GLY A 320 8.31 6.41 -4.84
N GLY A 321 8.83 7.26 -5.73
CA GLY A 321 8.14 8.50 -6.09
C GLY A 321 6.74 8.24 -6.67
N LEU A 322 6.58 7.10 -7.36
CA LEU A 322 5.30 6.52 -7.80
C LEU A 322 4.32 6.39 -6.62
N ALA A 323 4.74 5.69 -5.56
CA ALA A 323 3.96 5.47 -4.35
C ALA A 323 3.50 6.77 -3.68
N ARG A 324 4.38 7.79 -3.68
CA ARG A 324 4.06 9.08 -3.06
C ARG A 324 3.21 9.97 -3.95
N LEU A 325 3.25 9.80 -5.27
CA LEU A 325 2.29 10.40 -6.18
C LEU A 325 0.89 9.88 -5.88
N SER A 326 0.70 8.55 -5.80
CA SER A 326 -0.59 7.93 -5.42
C SER A 326 -1.14 8.55 -4.13
N ALA A 327 -0.31 8.63 -3.08
CA ALA A 327 -0.71 9.19 -1.79
C ALA A 327 -0.95 10.73 -1.80
N CYS A 328 -0.36 11.49 -2.72
CA CYS A 328 -0.70 12.90 -2.94
C CYS A 328 -2.03 13.05 -3.71
N GLN A 329 -2.23 12.22 -4.74
CA GLN A 329 -3.45 12.19 -5.55
C GLN A 329 -4.69 11.85 -4.71
N MET A 330 -4.59 10.95 -3.73
CA MET A 330 -5.71 10.64 -2.82
C MET A 330 -6.12 11.81 -1.91
N ASP A 331 -5.15 12.50 -1.31
CA ASP A 331 -5.40 13.70 -0.48
C ASP A 331 -6.00 14.84 -1.32
N SER A 332 -5.64 14.95 -2.60
CA SER A 332 -6.23 15.88 -3.57
C SER A 332 -7.65 15.46 -4.01
N LEU A 333 -7.90 14.20 -4.35
CA LEU A 333 -9.23 13.67 -4.69
C LEU A 333 -10.23 13.92 -3.55
N ALA A 334 -9.83 13.65 -2.30
CA ALA A 334 -10.65 13.91 -1.13
C ALA A 334 -10.91 15.42 -0.92
N THR A 335 -9.88 16.25 -1.04
CA THR A 335 -9.97 17.71 -0.84
C THR A 335 -10.84 18.39 -1.91
N MET A 336 -10.72 17.96 -3.16
CA MET A 336 -11.45 18.50 -4.32
C MET A 336 -12.82 17.82 -4.53
N ASP A 337 -13.32 17.12 -3.51
CA ASP A 337 -14.64 16.50 -3.45
C ASP A 337 -14.92 15.43 -4.54
N TYR A 338 -13.90 14.87 -5.21
CA TYR A 338 -14.08 13.95 -6.35
C TYR A 338 -14.48 12.51 -5.95
N PRO A 339 -15.33 11.83 -6.75
CA PRO A 339 -15.83 10.47 -6.47
C PRO A 339 -14.85 9.34 -6.80
N ALA A 340 -14.11 8.85 -5.79
CA ALA A 340 -13.32 7.60 -5.82
C ALA A 340 -13.87 6.56 -4.82
N TRP A 341 -14.60 5.50 -5.28
CA TRP A 341 -15.94 5.26 -4.65
C TRP A 341 -16.58 3.83 -4.74
N GLY A 342 -17.44 3.24 -3.88
CA GLY A 342 -17.94 3.60 -2.53
C GLY A 342 -19.17 2.81 -2.01
N CYS A 343 -19.18 2.47 -0.70
CA CYS A 343 -20.29 1.96 0.15
C CYS A 343 -19.84 1.42 1.55
N ILE A 344 -20.45 1.84 2.66
CA ILE A 344 -20.79 0.94 3.79
C ILE A 344 -22.11 1.39 4.41
N ALA A 345 -22.85 0.48 5.04
CA ALA A 345 -24.25 0.70 5.37
C ALA A 345 -24.56 0.72 6.88
N MET A 346 -24.78 1.91 7.42
CA MET A 346 -25.83 2.14 8.44
C MET A 346 -26.74 3.30 8.00
N ILE A 347 -27.84 3.49 8.72
CA ILE A 347 -29.09 4.02 8.15
C ILE A 347 -29.31 5.51 8.45
N PHE A 348 -29.70 6.25 7.42
CA PHE A 348 -30.68 7.32 7.55
C PHE A 348 -31.72 7.24 6.42
N ALA A 349 -33.01 7.23 6.76
CA ALA A 349 -34.10 6.91 5.82
C ALA A 349 -35.31 7.83 5.98
N LEU A 350 -35.16 9.09 5.54
CA LEU A 350 -36.29 10.03 5.41
C LEU A 350 -36.18 10.87 4.12
N LEU A 351 -36.60 10.27 3.00
CA LEU A 351 -37.35 10.89 1.89
C LEU A 351 -37.30 9.99 0.63
N ILE A 352 -38.24 9.06 0.54
CA ILE A 352 -39.13 8.80 -0.61
C ILE A 352 -39.98 7.57 -0.27
N SER A 353 -41.30 7.70 -0.41
CA SER A 353 -42.25 6.58 -0.33
C SER A 353 -42.48 5.98 -1.70
N ASN A 354 -42.77 4.67 -1.75
CA ASN A 354 -43.16 3.88 -2.93
C ASN A 354 -42.02 3.54 -3.91
N LEU A 355 -41.33 2.43 -3.66
CA LEU A 355 -41.48 1.22 -4.50
C LEU A 355 -40.82 -0.01 -3.86
N LEU A 356 -41.39 -1.19 -4.13
CA LEU A 356 -40.88 -2.48 -3.65
C LEU A 356 -39.88 -3.06 -4.64
N ARG A 357 -38.67 -3.42 -4.16
CA ARG A 357 -37.91 -4.59 -4.64
C ARG A 357 -36.92 -5.05 -3.56
N LEU A 358 -36.64 -6.35 -3.56
CA LEU A 358 -35.77 -7.03 -2.60
C LEU A 358 -34.41 -7.24 -3.28
N CYS A 359 -33.35 -6.72 -2.67
CA CYS A 359 -31.95 -7.05 -2.98
C CYS A 359 -31.20 -7.33 -1.67
N GLU A 360 -30.08 -8.03 -1.77
CA GLU A 360 -29.31 -8.53 -0.62
C GLU A 360 -28.33 -7.47 -0.08
N TRP A 361 -27.83 -7.68 1.13
CA TRP A 361 -27.19 -6.62 1.94
C TRP A 361 -25.78 -7.04 2.37
N ASP A 362 -24.75 -6.40 1.80
CA ASP A 362 -23.40 -6.34 2.36
C ASP A 362 -22.69 -5.02 1.94
N SER A 363 -21.39 -4.88 2.24
CA SER A 363 -20.80 -3.61 2.71
C SER A 363 -19.39 -3.39 2.11
N SER A 364 -19.12 -2.33 1.32
CA SER A 364 -17.95 -2.32 0.39
C SER A 364 -17.45 -0.95 -0.15
N THR A 365 -16.29 -0.47 0.29
CA THR A 365 -16.01 0.99 0.45
C THR A 365 -15.25 1.68 -0.71
N ASP A 366 -14.29 2.58 -0.48
CA ASP A 366 -14.32 3.88 -1.17
C ASP A 366 -13.07 4.29 -1.98
N THR A 367 -12.74 3.58 -3.07
CA THR A 367 -11.32 3.23 -3.24
C THR A 367 -10.44 3.68 -4.41
N CYS A 368 -9.21 4.05 -4.04
CA CYS A 368 -7.98 3.63 -4.71
C CYS A 368 -7.45 2.32 -4.10
N TYR A 369 -7.16 1.29 -4.90
CA TYR A 369 -6.82 -0.06 -4.41
C TYR A 369 -5.33 -0.36 -4.40
N GLY A 370 -4.90 -1.15 -3.41
CA GLY A 370 -3.54 -1.71 -3.29
C GLY A 370 -3.46 -2.96 -2.40
N LEU A 371 -2.24 -3.30 -1.96
CA LEU A 371 -1.95 -4.47 -1.10
C LEU A 371 -1.58 -4.06 0.33
N ARG A 372 -2.02 -4.84 1.33
CA ARG A 372 -1.68 -4.62 2.74
C ARG A 372 -0.35 -5.30 3.09
N TYR A 373 0.77 -4.69 2.69
CA TYR A 373 2.11 -5.25 2.92
C TYR A 373 2.44 -5.38 4.40
N GLN A 374 2.76 -6.60 4.84
CA GLN A 374 3.09 -6.87 6.25
C GLN A 374 4.43 -6.26 6.67
N TYR A 375 5.45 -6.30 5.79
CA TYR A 375 6.83 -5.91 6.08
C TYR A 375 7.40 -4.82 5.16
N GLY A 376 6.51 -4.18 4.37
CA GLY A 376 6.87 -3.20 3.35
C GLY A 376 7.89 -3.72 2.34
N LEU A 377 8.83 -2.86 1.93
CA LEU A 377 9.98 -3.27 1.11
C LEU A 377 11.12 -3.78 2.02
N PHE A 378 11.63 -2.91 2.89
CA PHE A 378 12.47 -3.20 4.05
C PHE A 378 12.73 -1.93 4.85
N ARG A 379 12.99 -2.09 6.15
CA ARG A 379 13.65 -1.12 7.01
C ARG A 379 15.16 -1.13 6.72
N GLN A 380 15.76 0.03 6.49
CA GLN A 380 17.18 0.16 6.16
C GLN A 380 17.99 0.39 7.44
N VAL A 381 18.91 -0.51 7.76
CA VAL A 381 19.89 -0.32 8.84
C VAL A 381 21.28 -0.16 8.25
N ILE A 382 22.09 0.75 8.80
CA ILE A 382 23.49 0.92 8.43
C ILE A 382 24.36 0.29 9.51
N LEU A 383 25.11 -0.76 9.18
CA LEU A 383 26.08 -1.43 10.05
C LEU A 383 27.45 -1.35 9.40
N ASP A 384 28.47 -0.87 10.10
CA ASP A 384 29.83 -0.63 9.57
C ASP A 384 29.85 0.13 8.22
N GLY A 385 28.86 1.01 8.00
CA GLY A 385 28.66 1.77 6.76
C GLY A 385 28.00 0.99 5.59
N TYR A 386 27.65 -0.28 5.78
CA TYR A 386 26.93 -1.10 4.79
C TYR A 386 25.41 -1.03 5.00
N GLN A 387 24.65 -1.08 3.90
CA GLN A 387 23.20 -1.28 3.96
C GLN A 387 22.87 -2.74 4.30
N HIS A 388 22.12 -2.93 5.39
CA HIS A 388 21.44 -4.16 5.73
C HIS A 388 19.92 -3.97 5.68
N GLU A 389 19.24 -4.90 5.03
CA GLU A 389 17.78 -4.96 4.99
C GLU A 389 17.20 -5.69 6.21
N GLN A 390 16.19 -5.11 6.85
CA GLN A 390 15.36 -5.76 7.87
C GLN A 390 13.87 -5.67 7.50
N PRO A 391 13.00 -6.59 7.93
CA PRO A 391 11.55 -6.45 7.74
C PRO A 391 11.03 -5.18 8.43
N ASP A 392 10.07 -4.48 7.81
CA ASP A 392 9.47 -3.27 8.39
C ASP A 392 8.26 -3.64 9.27
N TYR A 393 8.46 -3.66 10.59
CA TYR A 393 7.51 -4.23 11.56
C TYR A 393 6.35 -3.29 11.95
N TRP A 394 5.90 -2.43 11.04
CA TRP A 394 4.90 -1.38 11.28
C TRP A 394 3.53 -1.87 11.81
N LEU A 395 3.21 -3.16 11.62
CA LEU A 395 1.95 -3.79 12.06
C LEU A 395 2.07 -4.63 13.36
N ASN A 396 3.24 -4.67 14.02
CA ASN A 396 3.43 -5.54 15.20
C ASN A 396 2.47 -5.25 16.36
N PHE A 397 2.00 -4.01 16.48
CA PHE A 397 1.03 -3.56 17.49
C PHE A 397 -0.35 -3.25 16.89
N GLY A 398 -0.63 -3.76 15.68
CA GLY A 398 -1.74 -3.33 14.84
C GLY A 398 -1.47 -1.97 14.17
N ASN A 399 -2.47 -1.49 13.43
CA ASN A 399 -2.52 -0.14 12.87
C ASN A 399 -3.83 0.49 13.38
N PRO A 400 -3.82 1.61 14.13
CA PRO A 400 -5.04 2.18 14.69
C PRO A 400 -5.95 2.77 13.61
N TRP A 401 -5.44 3.11 12.42
CA TRP A 401 -6.19 3.79 11.35
C TRP A 401 -7.06 2.88 10.49
N GLU A 402 -6.69 1.61 10.35
CA GLU A 402 -7.41 0.69 9.46
C GLU A 402 -8.71 0.16 10.07
N ILE A 403 -9.58 -0.34 9.21
CA ILE A 403 -10.84 -0.96 9.56
C ILE A 403 -10.96 -2.27 8.77
N GLU A 404 -10.75 -3.40 9.46
CA GLU A 404 -10.87 -4.72 8.85
C GLU A 404 -12.33 -5.03 8.46
N ARG A 405 -12.52 -5.51 7.23
CA ARG A 405 -13.84 -5.86 6.68
C ARG A 405 -13.90 -7.35 6.36
N VAL A 406 -13.98 -8.18 7.40
CA VAL A 406 -14.03 -9.66 7.28
C VAL A 406 -15.17 -10.16 6.36
N HIS A 407 -16.27 -9.41 6.26
CA HIS A 407 -17.38 -9.69 5.33
C HIS A 407 -17.03 -9.39 3.86
N VAL A 408 -16.08 -8.48 3.59
CA VAL A 408 -15.51 -8.27 2.25
C VAL A 408 -14.32 -9.19 2.07
N THR A 409 -14.64 -10.43 1.71
CA THR A 409 -13.65 -11.45 1.37
C THR A 409 -13.95 -11.98 -0.03
N TYR A 410 -12.99 -11.81 -0.95
CA TYR A 410 -13.10 -12.29 -2.33
C TYR A 410 -12.16 -13.47 -2.60
N PRO A 411 -12.62 -14.56 -3.25
CA PRO A 411 -11.75 -15.65 -3.65
C PRO A 411 -10.92 -15.27 -4.88
N VAL A 412 -9.60 -15.36 -4.77
CA VAL A 412 -8.66 -15.26 -5.89
C VAL A 412 -8.16 -16.65 -6.25
N LYS A 413 -8.21 -16.96 -7.55
CA LYS A 413 -7.82 -18.26 -8.12
C LYS A 413 -6.44 -18.18 -8.77
N PHE A 414 -5.72 -19.30 -8.79
CA PHE A 414 -4.44 -19.47 -9.49
C PHE A 414 -4.34 -20.85 -10.17
N TYR A 415 -3.46 -20.95 -11.16
CA TYR A 415 -3.18 -22.16 -11.94
C TYR A 415 -4.43 -22.69 -12.68
N GLY A 416 -4.54 -24.01 -12.86
CA GLY A 416 -5.73 -24.67 -13.39
C GLY A 416 -5.73 -24.95 -14.89
N THR A 417 -6.91 -25.23 -15.42
CA THR A 417 -7.19 -25.52 -16.83
C THR A 417 -8.42 -24.74 -17.31
N VAL A 418 -8.60 -24.65 -18.63
CA VAL A 418 -9.79 -24.02 -19.24
C VAL A 418 -10.51 -25.07 -20.06
N GLU A 419 -11.80 -25.25 -19.80
CA GLU A 419 -12.66 -26.22 -20.48
C GLU A 419 -13.81 -25.54 -21.25
N ASP A 420 -14.29 -26.18 -22.31
CA ASP A 420 -15.48 -25.76 -23.05
C ASP A 420 -16.74 -26.42 -22.43
N GLU A 421 -17.65 -25.63 -21.87
CA GLU A 421 -18.95 -26.08 -21.38
C GLU A 421 -20.07 -25.66 -22.36
N ASN A 422 -21.03 -26.55 -22.62
CA ASN A 422 -22.20 -26.21 -23.44
C ASN A 422 -23.23 -25.43 -22.61
N PHE A 423 -23.51 -24.18 -22.98
CA PHE A 423 -24.44 -23.30 -22.28
C PHE A 423 -25.34 -22.55 -23.26
N ASN A 424 -26.67 -22.58 -23.04
CA ASN A 424 -27.69 -21.95 -23.89
C ASN A 424 -27.58 -22.23 -25.42
N GLY A 425 -27.01 -23.38 -25.80
CA GLY A 425 -26.81 -23.78 -27.20
C GLY A 425 -25.51 -23.29 -27.83
N GLY A 426 -24.70 -22.51 -27.11
CA GLY A 426 -23.32 -22.18 -27.46
C GLY A 426 -22.30 -22.93 -26.59
N LYS A 427 -21.01 -22.66 -26.83
CA LYS A 427 -19.92 -23.01 -25.91
C LYS A 427 -19.55 -21.78 -25.08
N ARG A 428 -19.37 -21.96 -23.77
CA ARG A 428 -18.68 -21.00 -22.89
C ARG A 428 -17.36 -21.60 -22.42
N LYS A 429 -16.36 -20.76 -22.14
CA LYS A 429 -15.12 -21.19 -21.49
C LYS A 429 -15.27 -21.11 -19.98
N VAL A 430 -14.81 -22.13 -19.28
CA VAL A 430 -14.82 -22.19 -17.81
C VAL A 430 -13.39 -22.41 -17.32
N TRP A 431 -12.93 -21.54 -16.42
CA TRP A 431 -11.63 -21.70 -15.76
C TRP A 431 -11.79 -22.53 -14.48
N LEU A 432 -11.22 -23.73 -14.50
CA LEU A 432 -11.17 -24.65 -13.36
C LEU A 432 -9.81 -24.50 -12.66
N PRO A 433 -9.74 -23.91 -11.44
CA PRO A 433 -8.48 -23.76 -10.72
C PRO A 433 -7.99 -25.11 -10.16
N GLY A 434 -6.68 -25.33 -10.18
CA GLY A 434 -6.07 -26.60 -9.76
C GLY A 434 -4.58 -26.68 -10.06
N GLU A 435 -3.81 -27.48 -9.31
CA GLU A 435 -2.41 -27.75 -9.69
C GLU A 435 -2.34 -28.80 -10.81
N THR A 436 -1.52 -28.55 -11.83
CA THR A 436 -1.20 -29.52 -12.91
C THR A 436 -0.12 -30.53 -12.50
N HIS A 437 0.24 -30.57 -11.21
CA HIS A 437 1.23 -31.49 -10.63
C HIS A 437 0.70 -32.14 -9.35
N LYS A 438 1.28 -33.28 -8.99
CA LYS A 438 0.84 -34.15 -7.89
C LYS A 438 1.27 -33.64 -6.50
N SER A 439 0.99 -32.38 -6.19
CA SER A 439 0.92 -31.94 -4.79
C SER A 439 -0.37 -32.51 -4.17
N LEU A 440 -0.30 -32.95 -2.92
CA LEU A 440 -1.42 -33.62 -2.24
C LEU A 440 -2.38 -32.65 -1.51
N VAL A 441 -2.17 -31.33 -1.62
CA VAL A 441 -2.87 -30.32 -0.81
C VAL A 441 -3.26 -29.11 -1.67
N PRO A 442 -4.50 -28.59 -1.57
CA PRO A 442 -4.99 -27.51 -2.44
C PRO A 442 -4.34 -26.13 -2.17
N PHE A 443 -3.58 -25.61 -3.13
CA PHE A 443 -3.06 -24.22 -3.11
C PHE A 443 -3.36 -23.43 -4.40
N TRP A 444 -4.62 -23.49 -4.86
CA TRP A 444 -5.11 -22.74 -6.03
C TRP A 444 -6.15 -21.66 -5.70
N GLN A 445 -6.51 -21.48 -4.42
CA GLN A 445 -7.48 -20.48 -3.98
C GLN A 445 -7.03 -19.78 -2.69
N VAL A 446 -6.90 -18.46 -2.76
CA VAL A 446 -6.49 -17.55 -1.67
C VAL A 446 -7.62 -16.56 -1.43
N GLU A 447 -7.82 -16.15 -0.18
CA GLU A 447 -8.86 -15.18 0.19
C GLU A 447 -8.28 -13.76 0.33
N ALA A 448 -8.93 -12.81 -0.32
CA ALA A 448 -8.59 -11.39 -0.28
C ALA A 448 -9.53 -10.65 0.67
N VAL A 449 -9.04 -10.34 1.87
CA VAL A 449 -9.78 -9.60 2.90
C VAL A 449 -9.45 -8.12 2.80
N ALA A 450 -10.46 -7.26 2.80
CA ALA A 450 -10.29 -5.81 2.75
C ALA A 450 -9.94 -5.19 4.12
N TYR A 451 -9.01 -4.23 4.09
CA TYR A 451 -8.70 -3.32 5.18
C TYR A 451 -8.83 -1.87 4.68
N ASP A 452 -9.74 -1.11 5.29
CA ASP A 452 -10.08 0.25 4.86
C ASP A 452 -9.35 1.30 5.70
N ASN A 453 -8.68 2.25 5.06
CA ASN A 453 -8.05 3.40 5.72
C ASN A 453 -8.73 4.69 5.23
N PRO A 454 -9.50 5.42 6.08
CA PRO A 454 -10.19 6.65 5.68
C PRO A 454 -9.21 7.80 5.35
N ILE A 455 -9.46 8.52 4.25
CA ILE A 455 -8.63 9.64 3.78
C ILE A 455 -9.46 10.94 3.80
N PRO A 456 -9.28 11.83 4.79
CA PRO A 456 -10.05 13.07 4.90
C PRO A 456 -9.59 14.14 3.91
N GLY A 457 -10.53 14.81 3.24
CA GLY A 457 -10.25 16.01 2.46
C GLY A 457 -10.13 17.28 3.31
N HIS A 458 -9.23 18.19 2.95
CA HIS A 458 -9.03 19.42 3.70
C HIS A 458 -10.16 20.44 3.48
N GLY A 459 -10.80 20.90 4.56
CA GLY A 459 -11.89 21.89 4.47
C GLY A 459 -13.22 21.35 3.89
N THR A 460 -13.42 20.03 3.93
CA THR A 460 -14.66 19.38 3.46
C THR A 460 -15.09 18.24 4.40
N ARG A 461 -16.33 17.75 4.22
CA ARG A 461 -16.77 16.48 4.83
C ARG A 461 -16.36 15.25 4.02
N ASN A 462 -15.97 15.40 2.76
CA ASN A 462 -15.59 14.27 1.93
C ASN A 462 -14.38 13.52 2.50
N THR A 463 -14.58 12.25 2.83
CA THR A 463 -13.55 11.33 3.34
C THR A 463 -13.63 10.02 2.57
N ILE A 464 -12.67 9.79 1.67
CA ILE A 464 -12.60 8.59 0.80
C ILE A 464 -11.82 7.45 1.47
N THR A 465 -11.43 6.38 0.77
CA THR A 465 -10.72 5.21 1.33
C THR A 465 -9.49 4.80 0.53
N LEU A 466 -8.47 4.31 1.24
CA LEU A 466 -7.47 3.38 0.74
C LEU A 466 -7.81 1.96 1.23
N ARG A 467 -8.28 1.07 0.33
CA ARG A 467 -8.59 -0.34 0.64
C ARG A 467 -7.43 -1.20 0.19
N LEU A 468 -6.92 -1.94 1.15
CA LEU A 468 -5.74 -2.77 1.01
C LEU A 468 -6.15 -4.22 1.16
N TRP A 469 -5.78 -5.05 0.17
CA TRP A 469 -6.05 -6.48 0.23
C TRP A 469 -4.97 -7.20 1.03
N ALA A 470 -5.38 -7.91 2.07
CA ALA A 470 -4.54 -8.89 2.76
C ALA A 470 -4.84 -10.29 2.22
N ALA A 471 -3.79 -11.06 1.92
CA ALA A 471 -3.90 -12.46 1.51
C ALA A 471 -4.00 -13.35 2.75
N LYS A 472 -5.14 -14.04 2.89
CA LYS A 472 -5.36 -15.06 3.92
C LYS A 472 -5.52 -16.44 3.26
N PRO A 473 -5.15 -17.55 3.92
CA PRO A 473 -5.60 -18.86 3.48
C PRO A 473 -7.12 -18.89 3.41
N SER A 474 -7.66 -19.71 2.51
CA SER A 474 -9.07 -20.07 2.57
C SER A 474 -9.38 -20.95 3.79
N ASP A 475 -10.65 -21.03 4.19
CA ASP A 475 -11.15 -21.76 5.38
C ASP A 475 -10.74 -23.26 5.48
N GLN A 476 -10.06 -23.82 4.48
CA GLN A 476 -9.63 -25.22 4.41
C GLN A 476 -8.26 -25.44 5.07
N ILE A 477 -8.22 -25.49 6.40
CA ILE A 477 -7.11 -26.12 7.13
C ILE A 477 -7.12 -27.62 6.80
N ASP A 478 -5.96 -28.16 6.40
CA ASP A 478 -5.77 -29.60 6.22
C ASP A 478 -5.71 -30.31 7.58
N MET A 479 -6.90 -30.67 8.07
CA MET A 479 -7.07 -31.46 9.28
C MET A 479 -6.57 -32.91 9.13
N GLU A 480 -6.37 -33.43 7.93
CA GLU A 480 -5.85 -34.80 7.72
C GLU A 480 -4.33 -34.83 7.95
N SER A 481 -3.60 -33.90 7.34
CA SER A 481 -2.18 -33.66 7.64
C SER A 481 -1.96 -33.27 9.11
N TYR A 482 -2.82 -32.42 9.69
CA TYR A 482 -2.72 -32.06 11.11
C TYR A 482 -2.94 -33.26 12.06
N ASN A 483 -3.97 -34.09 11.81
CA ASN A 483 -4.26 -35.26 12.64
C ASN A 483 -3.26 -36.41 12.45
N THR A 484 -2.58 -36.50 11.30
CA THR A 484 -1.51 -37.49 11.06
C THR A 484 -0.15 -37.04 11.59
N GLY A 485 -0.03 -35.81 12.10
CA GLY A 485 1.19 -35.26 12.69
C GLY A 485 2.10 -34.51 11.72
N ASP A 486 1.68 -34.32 10.46
CA ASP A 486 2.36 -33.44 9.50
C ASP A 486 1.92 -31.98 9.69
N TYR A 487 2.31 -31.44 10.85
CA TYR A 487 2.06 -30.05 11.22
C TYR A 487 2.74 -29.05 10.27
N ILE A 488 3.74 -29.49 9.50
CA ILE A 488 4.43 -28.64 8.53
C ILE A 488 3.53 -28.42 7.32
N ASN A 489 3.10 -29.49 6.65
CA ASN A 489 2.25 -29.35 5.46
C ASN A 489 0.87 -28.74 5.79
N ALA A 490 0.32 -29.03 6.98
CA ALA A 490 -0.90 -28.37 7.47
C ALA A 490 -0.78 -26.84 7.63
N VAL A 491 0.43 -26.29 7.81
CA VAL A 491 0.69 -24.84 7.96
C VAL A 491 1.25 -24.19 6.69
N VAL A 492 1.90 -24.96 5.81
CA VAL A 492 2.50 -24.46 4.56
C VAL A 492 1.50 -23.69 3.68
N ASN A 493 0.24 -24.14 3.56
CA ASN A 493 -0.76 -23.44 2.76
C ASN A 493 -1.05 -22.02 3.28
N ARG A 494 -1.14 -21.86 4.61
CA ARG A 494 -1.30 -20.57 5.26
C ARG A 494 -0.11 -19.66 4.97
N GLN A 495 1.10 -20.15 5.18
CA GLN A 495 2.32 -19.37 4.94
C GLN A 495 2.44 -18.95 3.47
N ARG A 496 2.12 -19.83 2.52
CA ARG A 496 2.12 -19.52 1.07
C ARG A 496 1.08 -18.45 0.70
N ALA A 497 -0.10 -18.45 1.32
CA ALA A 497 -1.11 -17.41 1.11
C ALA A 497 -0.63 -16.06 1.64
N GLU A 498 -0.23 -16.01 2.92
CA GLU A 498 0.22 -14.79 3.60
C GLU A 498 1.44 -14.16 2.90
N THR A 499 2.32 -14.98 2.31
CA THR A 499 3.48 -14.54 1.50
C THR A 499 3.10 -13.55 0.38
N ILE A 500 1.90 -13.65 -0.22
CA ILE A 500 1.47 -12.74 -1.28
C ILE A 500 1.40 -11.29 -0.76
N SER A 501 0.86 -11.05 0.42
CA SER A 501 0.82 -9.71 1.04
C SER A 501 1.97 -9.45 2.04
N SER A 502 3.06 -10.22 2.01
CA SER A 502 4.18 -10.03 2.96
C SER A 502 5.10 -8.86 2.60
N VAL A 503 5.64 -8.82 1.39
CA VAL A 503 6.74 -7.91 0.99
C VAL A 503 6.46 -7.25 -0.36
N LEU A 504 6.73 -5.95 -0.47
CA LEU A 504 6.65 -5.16 -1.70
C LEU A 504 7.89 -5.43 -2.59
N TYR A 505 7.65 -5.74 -3.88
CA TYR A 505 8.68 -6.07 -4.88
C TYR A 505 9.66 -7.18 -4.42
N PRO A 506 9.20 -8.44 -4.30
CA PRO A 506 10.08 -9.59 -4.05
C PRO A 506 11.14 -9.76 -5.16
N ASP A 507 12.27 -10.40 -4.81
CA ASP A 507 13.43 -10.59 -5.71
C ASP A 507 13.11 -11.51 -6.91
N ASP A 508 12.79 -10.88 -8.03
CA ASP A 508 12.37 -11.51 -9.29
C ASP A 508 13.53 -11.96 -10.20
N ARG A 509 14.76 -12.05 -9.67
CA ARG A 509 15.87 -12.75 -10.34
C ARG A 509 15.62 -14.25 -10.47
N SER A 510 14.81 -14.83 -9.56
CA SER A 510 14.40 -16.24 -9.57
C SER A 510 13.06 -16.45 -10.27
N TYR A 511 12.78 -17.68 -10.74
CA TYR A 511 11.46 -18.02 -11.29
C TYR A 511 10.35 -17.83 -10.25
N GLN A 512 10.59 -18.30 -9.02
CA GLN A 512 9.68 -18.20 -7.89
C GLN A 512 9.38 -16.73 -7.52
N GLY A 513 10.37 -15.84 -7.65
CA GLY A 513 10.19 -14.40 -7.46
C GLY A 513 9.32 -13.75 -8.53
N LYS A 514 9.51 -14.12 -9.80
CA LYS A 514 8.64 -13.67 -10.91
C LYS A 514 7.21 -14.19 -10.75
N GLU A 515 7.06 -15.45 -10.37
CA GLU A 515 5.77 -16.07 -10.05
C GLU A 515 5.07 -15.37 -8.89
N LEU A 516 5.78 -15.05 -7.81
CA LEU A 516 5.22 -14.30 -6.68
C LEU A 516 4.84 -12.86 -7.08
N ARG A 517 5.66 -12.15 -7.86
CA ARG A 517 5.33 -10.82 -8.38
C ARG A 517 4.07 -10.84 -9.25
N LEU A 518 3.93 -11.82 -10.14
CA LEU A 518 2.75 -11.99 -10.98
C LEU A 518 1.50 -12.36 -10.15
N LYS A 519 1.66 -13.23 -9.13
CA LYS A 519 0.61 -13.52 -8.13
C LYS A 519 0.16 -12.26 -7.39
N GLN A 520 1.08 -11.40 -6.94
CA GLN A 520 0.74 -10.15 -6.26
C GLN A 520 -0.08 -9.20 -7.14
N GLN A 521 0.35 -8.99 -8.39
CA GLN A 521 -0.39 -8.17 -9.36
C GLN A 521 -1.80 -8.71 -9.58
N TYR A 522 -1.93 -10.00 -9.90
CA TYR A 522 -3.23 -10.61 -10.17
C TYR A 522 -4.14 -10.63 -8.93
N PHE A 523 -3.58 -10.90 -7.76
CA PHE A 523 -4.32 -10.96 -6.49
C PHE A 523 -5.01 -9.63 -6.16
N PHE A 524 -4.28 -8.51 -6.21
CA PHE A 524 -4.89 -7.20 -5.98
C PHE A 524 -5.86 -6.83 -7.11
N VAL A 525 -5.54 -7.15 -8.36
CA VAL A 525 -6.39 -6.86 -9.52
C VAL A 525 -7.75 -7.58 -9.43
N SER A 526 -7.77 -8.91 -9.26
CA SER A 526 -9.03 -9.68 -9.26
C SER A 526 -9.90 -9.34 -8.05
N ALA A 527 -9.31 -9.20 -6.85
CA ALA A 527 -10.05 -8.77 -5.66
C ALA A 527 -10.67 -7.36 -5.82
N SER A 528 -9.92 -6.42 -6.40
CA SER A 528 -10.43 -5.07 -6.67
C SER A 528 -11.55 -5.06 -7.70
N LEU A 529 -11.41 -5.82 -8.79
CA LEU A 529 -12.41 -5.87 -9.86
C LEU A 529 -13.69 -6.60 -9.46
N GLN A 530 -13.60 -7.71 -8.71
CA GLN A 530 -14.77 -8.37 -8.11
C GLN A 530 -15.56 -7.37 -7.24
N ASP A 531 -14.86 -6.55 -6.46
CA ASP A 531 -15.48 -5.53 -5.61
C ASP A 531 -16.12 -4.39 -6.41
N ILE A 532 -15.44 -3.86 -7.43
CA ILE A 532 -15.98 -2.84 -8.36
C ILE A 532 -17.25 -3.35 -9.04
N ILE A 533 -17.19 -4.55 -9.64
CA ILE A 533 -18.29 -5.12 -10.44
C ILE A 533 -19.50 -5.42 -9.54
N ARG A 534 -19.30 -5.97 -8.34
CA ARG A 534 -20.41 -6.20 -7.40
C ARG A 534 -21.09 -4.87 -6.98
N ARG A 535 -20.34 -3.80 -6.69
CA ARG A 535 -20.92 -2.47 -6.38
C ARG A 535 -21.72 -1.88 -7.53
N PHE A 536 -21.27 -2.09 -8.76
CA PHE A 536 -22.04 -1.69 -9.93
C PHE A 536 -23.37 -2.46 -9.98
N LYS A 537 -23.32 -3.79 -9.79
CA LYS A 537 -24.50 -4.68 -9.76
C LYS A 537 -25.44 -4.42 -8.57
N ASP A 538 -24.97 -3.81 -7.48
CA ASP A 538 -25.82 -3.34 -6.36
C ASP A 538 -26.80 -2.22 -6.80
N SER A 539 -26.54 -1.52 -7.91
CA SER A 539 -27.32 -0.34 -8.37
C SER A 539 -27.76 -0.39 -9.85
N HIS A 540 -27.06 -1.14 -10.69
CA HIS A 540 -27.29 -1.24 -12.14
C HIS A 540 -27.39 -2.70 -12.57
N SER A 541 -28.23 -3.00 -13.56
CA SER A 541 -28.37 -4.36 -14.12
C SER A 541 -27.93 -4.49 -15.58
N ASN A 542 -27.33 -3.46 -16.17
CA ASN A 542 -26.86 -3.46 -17.56
C ASN A 542 -25.45 -2.91 -17.66
N PHE A 543 -24.54 -3.64 -18.31
CA PHE A 543 -23.13 -3.24 -18.42
C PHE A 543 -22.85 -2.17 -19.48
N ASP A 544 -23.81 -1.78 -20.32
CA ASP A 544 -23.61 -0.61 -21.21
C ASP A 544 -23.46 0.69 -20.41
N ASP A 545 -24.04 0.76 -19.21
CA ASP A 545 -23.91 1.90 -18.29
C ASP A 545 -22.53 1.91 -17.57
N PHE A 546 -21.75 0.84 -17.68
CA PHE A 546 -20.48 0.67 -16.94
C PHE A 546 -19.46 1.77 -17.26
N PRO A 547 -19.20 2.17 -18.52
CA PRO A 547 -18.29 3.28 -18.83
C PRO A 547 -18.80 4.67 -18.43
N ALA A 548 -20.11 4.82 -18.20
CA ALA A 548 -20.71 6.04 -17.66
C ALA A 548 -20.60 6.11 -16.12
N LYS A 549 -20.28 5.00 -15.46
CA LYS A 549 -20.25 4.87 -13.99
C LYS A 549 -18.88 4.53 -13.40
N VAL A 550 -17.99 3.97 -14.21
CA VAL A 550 -16.67 3.45 -13.82
C VAL A 550 -15.58 4.05 -14.70
N ALA A 551 -14.49 4.50 -14.08
CA ALA A 551 -13.20 4.76 -14.72
C ALA A 551 -12.09 4.03 -13.95
N LEU A 552 -11.12 3.46 -14.67
CA LEU A 552 -10.02 2.66 -14.11
C LEU A 552 -8.67 3.25 -14.55
N GLN A 553 -7.93 3.82 -13.61
CA GLN A 553 -6.59 4.34 -13.87
C GLN A 553 -5.54 3.26 -13.58
N LEU A 554 -4.82 2.84 -14.62
CA LEU A 554 -3.63 2.00 -14.54
C LEU A 554 -2.43 2.89 -14.20
N ASN A 555 -1.92 2.79 -12.98
CA ASN A 555 -0.72 3.49 -12.53
C ASN A 555 0.53 2.64 -12.81
N ASP A 556 1.25 2.96 -13.89
CA ASP A 556 2.23 2.08 -14.53
C ASP A 556 1.61 0.74 -15.00
N THR A 557 2.46 -0.21 -15.38
CA THR A 557 2.11 -1.46 -16.06
C THR A 557 1.67 -2.59 -15.12
N HIS A 558 1.98 -2.51 -13.83
CA HIS A 558 1.65 -3.53 -12.83
C HIS A 558 0.15 -3.94 -12.79
N PRO A 559 -0.84 -3.02 -12.88
CA PRO A 559 -2.26 -3.38 -12.93
C PRO A 559 -2.77 -3.84 -14.31
N SER A 560 -1.94 -3.97 -15.35
CA SER A 560 -2.42 -4.22 -16.73
C SER A 560 -3.19 -5.54 -16.90
N LEU A 561 -3.05 -6.51 -15.98
CA LEU A 561 -3.90 -7.71 -15.94
C LEU A 561 -5.40 -7.39 -15.72
N ALA A 562 -5.74 -6.20 -15.23
CA ALA A 562 -7.12 -5.76 -15.05
C ALA A 562 -7.93 -5.77 -16.35
N ILE A 563 -7.27 -5.49 -17.47
CA ILE A 563 -7.86 -5.57 -18.82
C ILE A 563 -8.37 -6.99 -19.09
N ALA A 564 -7.50 -7.98 -18.87
CA ALA A 564 -7.83 -9.38 -19.12
C ALA A 564 -8.86 -9.93 -18.12
N GLU A 565 -8.82 -9.48 -16.85
CA GLU A 565 -9.79 -9.90 -15.83
C GLU A 565 -11.18 -9.27 -16.04
N VAL A 566 -11.29 -8.01 -16.47
CA VAL A 566 -12.61 -7.44 -16.86
C VAL A 566 -13.17 -8.18 -18.07
N MET A 567 -12.37 -8.43 -19.12
CA MET A 567 -12.81 -9.26 -20.25
C MET A 567 -13.26 -10.66 -19.80
N ARG A 568 -12.54 -11.27 -18.85
CA ARG A 568 -12.89 -12.59 -18.30
C ARG A 568 -14.25 -12.56 -17.60
N VAL A 569 -14.50 -11.60 -16.70
CA VAL A 569 -15.79 -11.51 -15.98
C VAL A 569 -16.92 -11.19 -16.96
N LEU A 570 -16.76 -10.21 -17.85
CA LEU A 570 -17.81 -9.83 -18.80
C LEU A 570 -18.21 -10.96 -19.76
N VAL A 571 -17.27 -11.78 -20.22
CA VAL A 571 -17.53 -12.87 -21.17
C VAL A 571 -17.88 -14.19 -20.46
N ASP A 572 -17.07 -14.63 -19.49
CA ASP A 572 -17.23 -15.95 -18.88
C ASP A 572 -18.31 -15.99 -17.79
N GLU A 573 -18.54 -14.88 -17.07
CA GLU A 573 -19.49 -14.82 -15.94
C GLU A 573 -20.77 -14.04 -16.26
N GLU A 574 -20.67 -12.88 -16.91
CA GLU A 574 -21.83 -12.02 -17.28
C GLU A 574 -22.40 -12.34 -18.68
N HIS A 575 -21.70 -13.18 -19.45
CA HIS A 575 -22.11 -13.69 -20.76
C HIS A 575 -22.39 -12.62 -21.84
N LEU A 576 -21.59 -11.53 -21.86
CA LEU A 576 -21.59 -10.56 -22.96
C LEU A 576 -20.89 -11.13 -24.21
N ASP A 577 -21.32 -10.64 -25.39
CA ASP A 577 -20.56 -10.82 -26.63
C ASP A 577 -19.17 -10.16 -26.53
N TRP A 578 -18.17 -10.80 -27.15
CA TRP A 578 -16.78 -10.36 -27.15
C TRP A 578 -16.60 -8.90 -27.59
N ASN A 579 -17.29 -8.48 -28.66
CA ASN A 579 -17.17 -7.12 -29.20
C ASN A 579 -17.77 -6.08 -28.24
N ARG A 580 -18.84 -6.44 -27.53
CA ARG A 580 -19.51 -5.57 -26.54
C ARG A 580 -18.67 -5.46 -25.27
N ALA A 581 -18.09 -6.57 -24.80
CA ALA A 581 -17.16 -6.56 -23.67
C ALA A 581 -15.90 -5.73 -23.99
N TRP A 582 -15.36 -5.88 -25.20
CA TRP A 582 -14.21 -5.12 -25.69
C TRP A 582 -14.48 -3.61 -25.80
N ASP A 583 -15.62 -3.21 -26.35
CA ASP A 583 -16.04 -1.80 -26.42
C ASP A 583 -16.18 -1.15 -25.03
N ILE A 584 -16.70 -1.88 -24.04
CA ILE A 584 -16.75 -1.46 -22.63
C ILE A 584 -15.32 -1.29 -22.06
N VAL A 585 -14.45 -2.29 -22.24
CA VAL A 585 -13.06 -2.29 -21.77
C VAL A 585 -12.26 -1.12 -22.33
N CYS A 586 -12.37 -0.86 -23.64
CA CYS A 586 -11.73 0.29 -24.30
C CYS A 586 -12.18 1.65 -23.76
N LYS A 587 -13.35 1.75 -23.11
CA LYS A 587 -13.92 3.02 -22.61
C LYS A 587 -13.72 3.26 -21.11
N ILE A 588 -13.26 2.27 -20.34
CA ILE A 588 -13.04 2.40 -18.89
C ILE A 588 -11.57 2.58 -18.51
N PHE A 589 -10.61 2.07 -19.30
CA PHE A 589 -9.20 2.09 -18.93
C PHE A 589 -8.45 3.34 -19.43
N SER A 590 -7.66 3.91 -18.53
CA SER A 590 -6.66 4.94 -18.81
C SER A 590 -5.30 4.52 -18.25
N PHE A 591 -4.22 4.82 -18.96
CA PHE A 591 -2.86 4.37 -18.63
C PHE A 591 -1.89 5.52 -18.42
N THR A 592 -1.22 5.56 -17.27
CA THR A 592 -0.11 6.48 -17.00
C THR A 592 1.22 5.73 -17.06
N SER A 593 2.10 6.14 -17.95
CA SER A 593 3.49 5.63 -17.98
C SER A 593 4.41 6.53 -17.17
N HIS A 594 5.25 5.93 -16.34
CA HIS A 594 6.35 6.58 -15.62
C HIS A 594 7.73 6.25 -16.20
N THR A 595 7.75 5.42 -17.24
CA THR A 595 8.97 4.72 -17.69
C THR A 595 9.61 5.43 -18.88
N VAL A 596 10.90 5.76 -18.71
CA VAL A 596 11.73 6.54 -19.65
C VAL A 596 12.44 5.64 -20.66
N LEU A 597 12.83 4.43 -20.22
CA LEU A 597 13.65 3.48 -20.98
C LEU A 597 12.79 2.30 -21.45
N PRO A 598 12.73 1.98 -22.76
CA PRO A 598 11.96 0.84 -23.28
C PRO A 598 12.31 -0.50 -22.65
N GLU A 599 13.57 -0.66 -22.22
CA GLU A 599 14.11 -1.87 -21.58
C GLU A 599 13.57 -2.10 -20.17
N ALA A 600 12.99 -1.07 -19.54
CA ALA A 600 12.38 -1.13 -18.22
C ALA A 600 10.85 -1.35 -18.25
N LEU A 601 10.24 -1.47 -19.44
CA LEU A 601 8.82 -1.81 -19.58
C LEU A 601 8.57 -3.28 -19.24
N GLU A 602 7.52 -3.56 -18.47
CA GLU A 602 7.32 -4.91 -17.94
C GLU A 602 6.96 -5.94 -19.03
N LYS A 603 7.64 -7.09 -18.97
CA LYS A 603 7.45 -8.25 -19.85
C LYS A 603 7.24 -9.51 -19.01
N VAL A 604 6.14 -10.21 -19.25
CA VAL A 604 5.81 -11.47 -18.56
C VAL A 604 6.07 -12.66 -19.52
N PRO A 605 6.90 -13.65 -19.18
CA PRO A 605 7.09 -14.84 -20.01
C PRO A 605 5.78 -15.61 -20.21
N VAL A 606 5.51 -16.07 -21.43
CA VAL A 606 4.28 -16.81 -21.77
C VAL A 606 4.13 -18.06 -20.91
N ASP A 607 5.17 -18.87 -20.76
CA ASP A 607 5.15 -20.12 -19.99
C ASP A 607 4.79 -19.91 -18.49
N LEU A 608 5.07 -18.71 -17.95
CA LEU A 608 4.71 -18.32 -16.59
C LEU A 608 3.26 -17.83 -16.50
N LEU A 609 2.78 -17.12 -17.53
CA LEU A 609 1.40 -16.67 -17.60
C LEU A 609 0.43 -17.82 -17.93
N GLU A 610 0.86 -18.78 -18.75
CA GLU A 610 0.12 -20.00 -19.09
C GLU A 610 -0.07 -20.90 -17.86
N SER A 611 1.00 -21.12 -17.10
CA SER A 611 0.93 -21.97 -15.90
C SER A 611 0.10 -21.35 -14.79
N LEU A 612 0.17 -20.02 -14.58
CA LEU A 612 -0.51 -19.34 -13.48
C LEU A 612 -1.93 -18.84 -13.82
N LEU A 613 -2.16 -18.35 -15.04
CA LEU A 613 -3.37 -17.64 -15.47
C LEU A 613 -3.81 -18.04 -16.90
N PRO A 614 -4.11 -19.33 -17.15
CA PRO A 614 -4.32 -19.87 -18.49
C PRO A 614 -5.48 -19.21 -19.25
N ARG A 615 -6.56 -18.81 -18.55
CA ARG A 615 -7.69 -18.11 -19.20
C ARG A 615 -7.32 -16.70 -19.65
N HIS A 616 -6.54 -15.97 -18.85
CA HIS A 616 -6.08 -14.62 -19.16
C HIS A 616 -5.10 -14.62 -20.33
N LEU A 617 -4.22 -15.62 -20.43
CA LEU A 617 -3.36 -15.79 -21.60
C LEU A 617 -4.18 -16.00 -22.89
N GLN A 618 -5.24 -16.82 -22.86
CA GLN A 618 -6.14 -16.96 -24.01
C GLN A 618 -6.78 -15.63 -24.38
N ILE A 619 -7.34 -14.89 -23.41
CA ILE A 619 -7.93 -13.56 -23.63
C ILE A 619 -6.92 -12.58 -24.25
N ILE A 620 -5.67 -12.58 -23.78
CA ILE A 620 -4.60 -11.73 -24.31
C ILE A 620 -4.19 -12.14 -25.74
N TYR A 621 -4.22 -13.43 -26.08
CA TYR A 621 -4.04 -13.89 -27.45
C TYR A 621 -5.20 -13.51 -28.37
N ASP A 622 -6.45 -13.67 -27.90
CA ASP A 622 -7.66 -13.29 -28.63
C ASP A 622 -7.66 -11.77 -28.92
N ILE A 623 -7.38 -10.92 -27.90
CA ILE A 623 -7.19 -9.47 -28.06
C ILE A 623 -6.06 -9.14 -29.05
N ASN A 624 -4.91 -9.81 -28.95
CA ASN A 624 -3.78 -9.55 -29.83
C ASN A 624 -4.07 -9.95 -31.29
N PHE A 625 -4.85 -11.01 -31.51
CA PHE A 625 -5.26 -11.44 -32.84
C PHE A 625 -6.16 -10.39 -33.49
N ASP A 626 -7.25 -9.97 -32.84
CA ASP A 626 -8.18 -8.97 -33.36
C ASP A 626 -7.47 -7.64 -33.63
N TYR A 627 -6.64 -7.19 -32.70
CA TYR A 627 -5.83 -5.98 -32.84
C TYR A 627 -4.84 -6.06 -34.02
N ILE A 628 -4.15 -7.18 -34.22
CA ILE A 628 -3.22 -7.35 -35.35
C ILE A 628 -3.98 -7.44 -36.69
N GLU A 629 -5.15 -8.08 -36.72
CA GLU A 629 -6.02 -8.09 -37.90
C GLU A 629 -6.65 -6.72 -38.19
N GLU A 630 -6.86 -5.86 -37.19
CA GLU A 630 -7.22 -4.46 -37.42
C GLU A 630 -6.03 -3.63 -37.90
N LEU A 631 -4.86 -3.82 -37.29
CA LEU A 631 -3.64 -3.09 -37.62
C LEU A 631 -3.20 -3.37 -39.06
N LYS A 632 -3.25 -4.63 -39.52
CA LYS A 632 -3.04 -5.00 -40.94
C LYS A 632 -3.93 -4.22 -41.92
N LYS A 633 -5.17 -3.91 -41.54
CA LYS A 633 -6.11 -3.12 -42.37
C LYS A 633 -5.76 -1.62 -42.38
N ARG A 634 -5.06 -1.13 -41.35
CA ARG A 634 -4.64 0.28 -41.20
C ARG A 634 -3.26 0.58 -41.79
N ILE A 635 -2.26 -0.27 -41.57
CA ILE A 635 -0.85 -0.06 -42.00
C ILE A 635 -0.37 -1.02 -43.10
N GLY A 636 -1.19 -1.99 -43.53
CA GLY A 636 -0.79 -3.00 -44.51
C GLY A 636 0.13 -4.08 -43.92
N LEU A 637 1.07 -4.56 -44.73
CA LEU A 637 1.96 -5.70 -44.42
C LEU A 637 3.37 -5.27 -44.01
N ASP A 638 3.48 -4.18 -43.23
CA ASP A 638 4.73 -3.80 -42.55
C ASP A 638 4.97 -4.76 -41.37
N TYR A 639 5.58 -5.91 -41.65
CA TYR A 639 5.83 -6.97 -40.66
C TYR A 639 6.72 -6.52 -39.50
N ASP A 640 7.67 -5.60 -39.73
CA ASP A 640 8.54 -5.07 -38.67
C ASP A 640 7.74 -4.19 -37.71
N ARG A 641 6.86 -3.32 -38.22
CA ARG A 641 5.97 -2.50 -37.39
C ARG A 641 4.90 -3.34 -36.69
N LEU A 642 4.31 -4.31 -37.38
CA LEU A 642 3.38 -5.28 -36.77
C LEU A 642 4.07 -6.02 -35.59
N SER A 643 5.32 -6.45 -35.76
CA SER A 643 6.12 -7.09 -34.71
C SER A 643 6.43 -6.15 -33.53
N ARG A 644 6.81 -4.89 -33.77
CA ARG A 644 7.03 -3.90 -32.71
C ARG A 644 5.75 -3.51 -31.94
N MET A 645 4.62 -3.45 -32.64
CA MET A 645 3.33 -3.02 -32.08
C MET A 645 2.51 -4.14 -31.44
N SER A 646 2.76 -5.42 -31.76
CA SER A 646 2.11 -6.60 -31.16
C SER A 646 2.22 -6.61 -29.63
N ILE A 647 1.21 -7.14 -28.93
CA ILE A 647 1.24 -7.37 -27.49
C ILE A 647 2.15 -8.57 -27.17
N VAL A 648 2.12 -9.59 -28.02
CA VAL A 648 2.99 -10.79 -27.94
C VAL A 648 4.34 -10.50 -28.57
N GLU A 649 5.44 -10.82 -27.90
CA GLU A 649 6.81 -10.76 -28.40
C GLU A 649 7.35 -12.17 -28.65
N ASP A 650 7.48 -12.56 -29.92
CA ASP A 650 8.08 -13.83 -30.35
C ASP A 650 9.62 -13.73 -30.39
N GLY A 651 10.21 -13.45 -29.22
CA GLY A 651 11.66 -13.43 -28.99
C GLY A 651 12.23 -14.77 -28.55
N ALA A 652 13.49 -14.78 -28.09
CA ALA A 652 14.17 -15.98 -27.56
C ALA A 652 13.48 -16.57 -26.31
N ILE A 653 12.71 -15.76 -25.58
CA ILE A 653 11.70 -16.19 -24.61
C ILE A 653 10.41 -15.50 -25.01
N LYS A 654 9.39 -16.26 -25.42
CA LYS A 654 8.11 -15.69 -25.84
C LYS A 654 7.46 -14.96 -24.66
N SER A 655 7.11 -13.69 -24.84
CA SER A 655 6.75 -12.79 -23.74
C SER A 655 5.55 -11.90 -24.07
N ILE A 656 4.76 -11.53 -23.05
CA ILE A 656 3.69 -10.54 -23.15
C ILE A 656 4.23 -9.16 -22.75
N ARG A 657 4.07 -8.15 -23.61
CA ARG A 657 4.45 -6.76 -23.38
C ARG A 657 3.32 -6.01 -22.68
N MET A 658 3.43 -5.84 -21.36
CA MET A 658 2.34 -5.30 -20.52
C MET A 658 2.00 -3.84 -20.87
N ALA A 659 2.99 -3.06 -21.31
CA ALA A 659 2.78 -1.70 -21.83
C ALA A 659 1.97 -1.68 -23.14
N ASN A 660 2.24 -2.60 -24.07
CA ASN A 660 1.51 -2.69 -25.34
C ASN A 660 0.05 -3.08 -25.08
N LEU A 661 -0.20 -4.03 -24.16
CA LEU A 661 -1.54 -4.37 -23.69
C LEU A 661 -2.28 -3.13 -23.15
N ALA A 662 -1.65 -2.37 -22.26
CA ALA A 662 -2.26 -1.16 -21.70
C ALA A 662 -2.60 -0.09 -22.76
N ILE A 663 -1.71 0.15 -23.73
CA ILE A 663 -1.89 1.18 -24.78
C ILE A 663 -2.98 0.81 -25.78
N VAL A 664 -3.08 -0.47 -26.17
CA VAL A 664 -4.15 -0.93 -27.07
C VAL A 664 -5.51 -0.77 -26.39
N CYS A 665 -5.64 -1.20 -25.13
CA CYS A 665 -6.92 -1.32 -24.44
C CYS A 665 -7.39 -0.06 -23.68
N SER A 666 -6.55 0.98 -23.55
CA SER A 666 -6.93 2.24 -22.88
C SER A 666 -7.43 3.29 -23.88
N HIS A 667 -8.40 4.12 -23.51
CA HIS A 667 -8.81 5.28 -24.33
C HIS A 667 -7.80 6.44 -24.27
N THR A 668 -7.07 6.57 -23.16
CA THR A 668 -6.08 7.64 -22.94
C THR A 668 -4.78 7.06 -22.37
N VAL A 669 -3.65 7.57 -22.87
CA VAL A 669 -2.29 7.23 -22.45
C VAL A 669 -1.58 8.54 -22.12
N ASN A 670 -1.10 8.71 -20.88
CA ASN A 670 -0.45 9.95 -20.47
C ASN A 670 0.98 9.75 -19.95
N GLY A 671 1.85 10.70 -20.29
CA GLY A 671 3.12 10.93 -19.59
C GLY A 671 2.94 11.79 -18.33
N VAL A 672 3.98 11.86 -17.51
CA VAL A 672 3.97 12.51 -16.18
C VAL A 672 4.69 13.87 -16.11
N SER A 673 5.13 14.35 -17.27
CA SER A 673 5.60 15.71 -17.55
C SER A 673 5.46 15.98 -19.04
N ARG A 674 5.55 17.26 -19.44
CA ARG A 674 5.57 17.66 -20.86
C ARG A 674 6.72 16.98 -21.62
N VAL A 675 7.93 17.01 -21.05
CA VAL A 675 9.14 16.43 -21.64
C VAL A 675 9.05 14.91 -21.76
N HIS A 676 8.49 14.22 -20.75
CA HIS A 676 8.32 12.77 -20.79
C HIS A 676 7.31 12.35 -21.85
N SER A 677 6.19 13.07 -22.00
CA SER A 677 5.21 12.75 -23.06
C SER A 677 5.81 12.90 -24.46
N GLU A 678 6.63 13.91 -24.72
CA GLU A 678 7.37 14.00 -26.00
C GLU A 678 8.36 12.84 -26.20
N LEU A 679 9.01 12.34 -25.14
CA LEU A 679 9.83 11.12 -25.21
C LEU A 679 9.00 9.87 -25.53
N LEU A 680 7.79 9.75 -24.95
CA LEU A 680 6.87 8.65 -25.27
C LEU A 680 6.43 8.70 -26.74
N LYS A 681 6.06 9.89 -27.24
CA LYS A 681 5.64 10.12 -28.64
C LYS A 681 6.75 9.90 -29.66
N THR A 682 8.00 10.25 -29.34
CA THR A 682 9.11 10.24 -30.30
C THR A 682 10.01 9.00 -30.25
N ARG A 683 10.11 8.32 -29.09
CA ARG A 683 10.96 7.13 -28.92
C ARG A 683 10.20 5.90 -28.42
N VAL A 684 9.57 5.97 -27.24
CA VAL A 684 9.14 4.76 -26.52
C VAL A 684 7.92 4.09 -27.17
N PHE A 685 6.93 4.89 -27.58
CA PHE A 685 5.66 4.42 -28.16
C PHE A 685 5.37 5.07 -29.52
N LYS A 686 6.42 5.45 -30.26
CA LYS A 686 6.32 6.17 -31.54
C LYS A 686 5.33 5.53 -32.52
N ASP A 687 5.44 4.22 -32.76
CA ASP A 687 4.58 3.53 -33.73
C ASP A 687 3.09 3.55 -33.32
N PHE A 688 2.78 3.63 -32.02
CA PHE A 688 1.42 3.82 -31.50
C PHE A 688 0.95 5.27 -31.58
N TYR A 689 1.83 6.24 -31.30
CA TYR A 689 1.49 7.67 -31.39
C TYR A 689 1.14 8.09 -32.81
N GLU A 690 1.89 7.60 -33.81
CA GLU A 690 1.56 7.81 -35.23
C GLU A 690 0.20 7.22 -35.64
N LEU A 691 -0.26 6.14 -34.98
CA LEU A 691 -1.54 5.48 -35.26
C LEU A 691 -2.72 6.16 -34.56
N TRP A 692 -2.52 6.59 -33.31
CA TRP A 692 -3.54 7.13 -32.42
C TRP A 692 -3.07 8.39 -31.69
N PRO A 693 -2.75 9.49 -32.40
CA PRO A 693 -2.18 10.68 -31.77
C PRO A 693 -3.10 11.31 -30.70
N HIS A 694 -4.42 11.16 -30.87
CA HIS A 694 -5.43 11.60 -29.90
C HIS A 694 -5.45 10.83 -28.57
N LYS A 695 -4.86 9.62 -28.50
CA LYS A 695 -4.74 8.89 -27.23
C LYS A 695 -3.65 9.47 -26.32
N PHE A 696 -2.65 10.17 -26.87
CA PHE A 696 -1.41 10.52 -26.16
C PHE A 696 -1.43 11.95 -25.61
N ASP A 697 -1.44 12.06 -24.28
CA ASP A 697 -1.47 13.32 -23.54
C ASP A 697 -0.35 13.38 -22.48
N TYR A 698 -0.36 14.39 -21.62
CA TYR A 698 0.43 14.47 -20.41
C TYR A 698 -0.40 15.00 -19.24
N LYS A 699 0.02 14.66 -18.02
CA LYS A 699 -0.50 15.22 -16.78
C LYS A 699 0.74 15.50 -15.93
N THR A 700 1.10 16.77 -15.76
CA THR A 700 2.29 17.11 -14.97
C THR A 700 2.04 16.71 -13.52
N ASN A 701 2.93 15.88 -12.96
CA ASN A 701 2.83 15.46 -11.56
C ASN A 701 2.84 16.66 -10.61
N GLY A 702 2.12 16.52 -9.50
CA GLY A 702 2.15 17.46 -8.38
C GLY A 702 2.29 16.76 -7.02
N VAL A 703 2.33 17.55 -5.96
CA VAL A 703 2.36 17.10 -4.56
C VAL A 703 1.40 17.92 -3.70
N THR A 704 0.85 17.30 -2.64
CA THR A 704 -0.10 17.99 -1.75
C THR A 704 0.60 18.99 -0.83
N GLN A 705 0.18 20.26 -0.92
CA GLN A 705 0.62 21.33 -0.03
C GLN A 705 0.18 21.11 1.43
N ARG A 706 -0.91 20.34 1.69
CA ARG A 706 -1.32 20.00 3.06
C ARG A 706 -0.21 19.26 3.79
N ARG A 707 0.35 18.21 3.18
CA ARG A 707 1.47 17.49 3.81
C ARG A 707 2.79 18.23 3.68
N TRP A 708 3.14 18.68 2.48
CA TRP A 708 4.49 19.17 2.18
C TRP A 708 4.73 20.65 2.50
N ILE A 709 3.72 21.37 3.01
CA ILE A 709 3.89 22.69 3.64
C ILE A 709 3.21 22.71 5.02
N VAL A 710 1.90 22.45 5.11
CA VAL A 710 1.13 22.67 6.36
C VAL A 710 1.53 21.70 7.49
N VAL A 711 1.67 20.40 7.21
CA VAL A 711 2.12 19.38 8.18
C VAL A 711 3.62 19.49 8.44
N SER A 712 4.46 19.49 7.40
CA SER A 712 5.92 19.43 7.57
C SER A 712 6.55 20.75 8.03
N ASN A 713 5.94 21.89 7.69
CA ASN A 713 6.52 23.22 7.90
C ASN A 713 5.46 24.24 8.39
N PRO A 714 4.82 23.99 9.55
CA PRO A 714 3.73 24.85 10.05
C PRO A 714 4.17 26.30 10.28
N SER A 715 5.45 26.54 10.59
CA SER A 715 6.03 27.87 10.72
C SER A 715 6.04 28.64 9.39
N LEU A 716 6.35 27.98 8.27
CA LEU A 716 6.22 28.56 6.93
C LEU A 716 4.75 28.71 6.54
N SER A 717 3.90 27.73 6.87
CA SER A 717 2.45 27.79 6.63
C SER A 717 1.82 29.05 7.25
N ALA A 718 2.12 29.31 8.53
CA ALA A 718 1.65 30.51 9.23
C ALA A 718 2.25 31.80 8.64
N LEU A 719 3.51 31.78 8.20
CA LEU A 719 4.16 32.91 7.54
C LEU A 719 3.47 33.25 6.21
N ILE A 720 3.19 32.24 5.37
CA ILE A 720 2.47 32.41 4.10
C ILE A 720 1.05 32.96 4.37
N SER A 721 0.29 32.35 5.28
CA SER A 721 -1.06 32.81 5.63
C SER A 721 -1.06 34.26 6.15
N LYS A 722 -0.05 34.66 6.94
CA LYS A 722 0.12 36.04 7.42
C LYS A 722 0.36 37.02 6.26
N TRP A 723 1.31 36.73 5.39
CA TRP A 723 1.75 37.65 4.34
C TRP A 723 0.80 37.72 3.13
N LEU A 724 0.00 36.67 2.88
CA LEU A 724 -1.12 36.69 1.94
C LEU A 724 -2.44 37.18 2.57
N GLY A 725 -2.52 37.29 3.89
CA GLY A 725 -3.73 37.68 4.62
C GLY A 725 -4.87 36.67 4.58
N THR A 726 -4.61 35.42 4.17
CA THR A 726 -5.62 34.37 3.99
C THR A 726 -5.01 32.98 4.08
N GLU A 727 -5.77 31.99 4.52
CA GLU A 727 -5.39 30.57 4.49
C GLU A 727 -5.91 29.84 3.24
N ALA A 728 -6.64 30.54 2.36
CA ALA A 728 -7.24 29.96 1.15
C ALA A 728 -6.20 29.28 0.23
N TRP A 729 -4.94 29.68 0.30
CA TRP A 729 -3.84 29.10 -0.48
C TRP A 729 -3.63 27.59 -0.23
N ILE A 730 -4.09 27.07 0.91
CA ILE A 730 -4.03 25.63 1.23
C ILE A 730 -4.93 24.81 0.28
N ARG A 731 -5.96 25.45 -0.31
CA ARG A 731 -6.81 24.89 -1.39
C ARG A 731 -6.56 25.50 -2.77
N ASP A 732 -5.99 26.70 -2.86
CA ASP A 732 -5.67 27.39 -4.12
C ASP A 732 -4.20 27.85 -4.15
N MET A 733 -3.32 26.97 -4.64
CA MET A 733 -1.87 27.20 -4.62
C MET A 733 -1.37 28.28 -5.59
N ASP A 734 -2.21 28.81 -6.49
CA ASP A 734 -1.82 29.95 -7.33
C ASP A 734 -1.77 31.26 -6.54
N LEU A 735 -2.46 31.35 -5.40
CA LEU A 735 -2.38 32.49 -4.48
C LEU A 735 -0.97 32.73 -3.92
N LEU A 736 -0.08 31.71 -3.95
CA LEU A 736 1.34 31.88 -3.59
C LEU A 736 2.07 32.90 -4.49
N ALA A 737 1.57 33.19 -5.69
CA ALA A 737 2.12 34.22 -6.56
C ALA A 737 2.13 35.62 -5.90
N GLY A 738 1.20 35.90 -4.97
CA GLY A 738 1.17 37.17 -4.21
C GLY A 738 2.41 37.41 -3.33
N LEU A 739 3.21 36.38 -3.04
CA LEU A 739 4.49 36.53 -2.35
C LEU A 739 5.57 37.20 -3.22
N GLN A 740 5.39 37.27 -4.55
CA GLN A 740 6.36 37.90 -5.46
C GLN A 740 6.48 39.41 -5.20
N ASP A 741 5.36 40.10 -4.97
CA ASP A 741 5.32 41.53 -4.67
C ASP A 741 6.05 41.88 -3.35
N GLN A 742 6.11 40.93 -2.42
CA GLN A 742 6.80 41.08 -1.13
C GLN A 742 8.22 40.49 -1.11
N ALA A 743 8.71 39.90 -2.21
CA ALA A 743 9.99 39.18 -2.23
C ALA A 743 11.24 40.06 -2.02
N ALA A 744 11.09 41.40 -2.00
CA ALA A 744 12.13 42.37 -1.64
C ALA A 744 11.90 43.04 -0.25
N ASN A 745 10.90 42.61 0.52
CA ASN A 745 10.55 43.18 1.81
C ASN A 745 11.49 42.67 2.92
N ALA A 746 12.14 43.60 3.63
CA ALA A 746 13.13 43.29 4.67
C ALA A 746 12.53 42.53 5.87
N ASP A 747 11.30 42.86 6.27
CA ASP A 747 10.62 42.21 7.40
C ASP A 747 10.31 40.74 7.06
N LEU A 748 9.82 40.48 5.83
CA LEU A 748 9.64 39.12 5.32
C LEU A 748 10.98 38.37 5.26
N HIS A 749 12.08 39.03 4.87
CA HIS A 749 13.40 38.40 4.84
C HIS A 749 13.90 37.99 6.23
N GLU A 750 13.64 38.77 7.28
CA GLU A 750 13.98 38.37 8.65
C GLU A 750 13.14 37.18 9.12
N GLU A 751 11.82 37.25 8.95
CA GLU A 751 10.90 36.18 9.35
C GLU A 751 11.18 34.86 8.60
N TRP A 752 11.44 34.92 7.28
CA TRP A 752 11.76 33.77 6.45
C TRP A 752 13.07 33.09 6.85
N ARG A 753 14.11 33.88 7.17
CA ARG A 753 15.39 33.35 7.69
C ARG A 753 15.22 32.72 9.07
N MET A 754 14.36 33.27 9.93
CA MET A 754 14.05 32.68 11.23
C MET A 754 13.31 31.33 11.08
N VAL A 755 12.33 31.23 10.17
CA VAL A 755 11.65 29.96 9.85
C VAL A 755 12.65 28.90 9.35
N ARG A 756 13.53 29.24 8.38
CA ARG A 756 14.59 28.33 7.93
C ARG A 756 15.49 27.89 9.08
N LYS A 757 15.90 28.81 9.95
CA LYS A 757 16.78 28.53 11.10
C LYS A 757 16.15 27.52 12.08
N VAL A 758 14.86 27.67 12.41
CA VAL A 758 14.13 26.74 13.28
C VAL A 758 14.05 25.34 12.66
N ASN A 759 13.74 25.24 11.37
CA ASN A 759 13.70 23.94 10.68
C ASN A 759 15.09 23.28 10.60
N LYS A 760 16.16 24.06 10.44
CA LYS A 760 17.54 23.58 10.48
C LYS A 760 17.99 23.13 11.86
N MET A 761 17.49 23.73 12.94
CA MET A 761 17.72 23.24 14.31
C MET A 761 17.10 21.85 14.50
N ARG A 762 15.82 21.66 14.14
CA ARG A 762 15.14 20.35 14.19
C ARG A 762 15.88 19.27 13.41
N LEU A 763 16.37 19.59 12.20
CA LEU A 763 17.15 18.65 11.39
C LEU A 763 18.55 18.39 11.98
N ALA A 764 19.20 19.38 12.60
CA ALA A 764 20.46 19.18 13.30
C ALA A 764 20.31 18.29 14.54
N GLU A 765 19.23 18.48 15.31
CA GLU A 765 18.84 17.66 16.46
C GLU A 765 18.58 16.21 16.04
N TYR A 766 17.81 15.99 14.97
CA TYR A 766 17.61 14.66 14.38
C TYR A 766 18.92 13.99 13.93
N ILE A 767 19.82 14.75 13.28
CA ILE A 767 21.13 14.26 12.86
C ILE A 767 22.00 13.88 14.08
N GLU A 768 22.04 14.71 15.12
CA GLU A 768 22.77 14.39 16.35
C GLU A 768 22.21 13.14 17.04
N ALA A 769 20.89 13.03 17.17
CA ALA A 769 20.24 11.87 17.79
C ALA A 769 20.46 10.55 17.02
N MET A 770 20.47 10.62 15.69
CA MET A 770 20.60 9.44 14.81
C MET A 770 22.06 8.99 14.61
N SER A 771 23.02 9.92 14.52
CA SER A 771 24.41 9.60 14.15
C SER A 771 25.48 10.09 15.14
N GLY A 772 25.12 10.83 16.19
CA GLY A 772 26.07 11.48 17.11
C GLY A 772 26.88 12.63 16.49
N ILE A 773 26.60 13.01 15.23
CA ILE A 773 27.35 14.04 14.51
C ILE A 773 26.72 15.40 14.81
N LYS A 774 27.45 16.29 15.49
CA LYS A 774 27.05 17.70 15.63
C LYS A 774 27.29 18.44 14.32
N VAL A 775 26.30 19.22 13.88
CA VAL A 775 26.32 19.99 12.63
C VAL A 775 25.96 21.46 12.90
N SER A 776 26.66 22.39 12.24
CA SER A 776 26.41 23.83 12.46
C SER A 776 25.20 24.32 11.66
N VAL A 777 24.20 24.86 12.36
CA VAL A 777 22.99 25.47 11.76
C VAL A 777 23.32 26.68 10.86
N SER A 778 24.50 27.31 11.00
CA SER A 778 24.95 28.40 10.13
C SER A 778 25.57 27.94 8.80
N ALA A 779 25.91 26.66 8.66
CA ALA A 779 26.39 26.08 7.41
C ALA A 779 25.25 25.90 6.41
N MET A 780 25.51 25.94 5.10
CA MET A 780 24.53 25.57 4.08
C MET A 780 24.20 24.07 4.21
N PHE A 781 22.91 23.73 4.31
CA PHE A 781 22.44 22.35 4.28
C PHE A 781 22.16 21.95 2.82
N ASP A 782 23.01 21.05 2.30
CA ASP A 782 23.09 20.63 0.88
C ASP A 782 22.67 19.16 0.75
N VAL A 783 21.51 18.91 0.14
CA VAL A 783 20.76 17.67 0.35
C VAL A 783 20.52 16.85 -0.93
N GLN A 784 20.84 15.55 -0.89
CA GLN A 784 20.51 14.59 -1.95
C GLN A 784 19.78 13.35 -1.38
N ILE A 785 18.47 13.47 -1.17
CA ILE A 785 17.59 12.38 -0.72
C ILE A 785 16.81 11.76 -1.89
N LYS A 786 17.13 10.52 -2.28
CA LYS A 786 16.42 9.70 -3.30
C LYS A 786 16.97 8.28 -3.36
N ARG A 787 16.22 7.34 -3.98
CA ARG A 787 16.66 5.95 -4.27
C ARG A 787 18.10 5.92 -4.81
N MET A 788 18.94 5.05 -4.25
CA MET A 788 20.34 4.92 -4.65
C MET A 788 20.46 4.19 -5.98
N HIS A 789 21.05 4.84 -7.00
CA HIS A 789 21.19 4.29 -8.35
C HIS A 789 22.25 5.07 -9.14
N GLU A 790 23.04 4.40 -9.98
CA GLU A 790 24.07 5.06 -10.81
C GLU A 790 23.54 6.28 -11.60
N TYR A 791 22.37 6.19 -12.27
CA TYR A 791 21.81 7.31 -13.06
C TYR A 791 21.29 8.49 -12.21
N LYS A 792 21.00 8.27 -10.92
CA LYS A 792 20.64 9.33 -9.95
C LYS A 792 21.88 10.08 -9.44
N ARG A 793 23.07 9.58 -9.79
CA ARG A 793 24.40 10.19 -9.62
C ARG A 793 24.76 10.63 -8.19
N GLN A 794 24.36 9.89 -7.16
CA GLN A 794 24.96 10.07 -5.82
C GLN A 794 26.50 9.93 -5.85
N LEU A 795 27.04 9.13 -6.79
CA LEU A 795 28.48 9.03 -7.04
C LEU A 795 29.11 10.34 -7.56
N LEU A 796 28.39 11.16 -8.35
CA LEU A 796 28.87 12.48 -8.77
C LEU A 796 28.99 13.43 -7.58
N ASN A 797 27.98 13.44 -6.71
CA ASN A 797 27.96 14.27 -5.52
C ASN A 797 29.12 13.92 -4.56
N ILE A 798 29.26 12.64 -4.19
CA ILE A 798 30.33 12.23 -3.26
C ILE A 798 31.74 12.49 -3.82
N LEU A 799 31.97 12.34 -5.12
CA LEU A 799 33.24 12.72 -5.76
C LEU A 799 33.50 14.24 -5.71
N GLY A 800 32.45 15.07 -5.82
CA GLY A 800 32.56 16.52 -5.61
C GLY A 800 32.78 16.92 -4.13
N ILE A 801 32.22 16.17 -3.19
CA ILE A 801 32.47 16.35 -1.74
C ILE A 801 33.91 15.97 -1.40
N ILE A 802 34.43 14.87 -1.96
CA ILE A 802 35.84 14.49 -1.88
C ILE A 802 36.73 15.61 -2.47
N HIS A 803 36.34 16.21 -3.60
CA HIS A 803 37.07 17.34 -4.17
C HIS A 803 37.08 18.56 -3.25
N ARG A 804 35.93 18.94 -2.66
CA ARG A 804 35.84 20.05 -1.70
C ARG A 804 36.74 19.80 -0.47
N TYR A 805 36.70 18.59 0.09
CA TYR A 805 37.57 18.19 1.20
C TYR A 805 39.07 18.28 0.82
N ASP A 806 39.47 17.74 -0.32
CA ASP A 806 40.85 17.79 -0.83
C ASP A 806 41.30 19.25 -1.05
N CYS A 807 40.45 20.11 -1.61
CA CYS A 807 40.71 21.55 -1.70
C CYS A 807 40.92 22.19 -0.31
N ILE A 808 40.03 21.95 0.66
CA ILE A 808 40.15 22.52 2.03
C ILE A 808 41.47 22.07 2.70
N LYS A 809 41.84 20.79 2.57
CA LYS A 809 43.10 20.27 3.14
C LYS A 809 44.35 20.89 2.51
N ASN A 810 44.32 21.18 1.20
CA ASN A 810 45.43 21.83 0.50
C ASN A 810 45.42 23.38 0.58
N MET A 811 44.34 24.00 1.10
CA MET A 811 44.30 25.45 1.36
C MET A 811 45.07 25.84 2.63
N GLU A 812 45.70 27.02 2.59
CA GLU A 812 46.26 27.67 3.78
C GLU A 812 45.16 27.99 4.81
N LYS A 813 45.52 28.00 6.10
CA LYS A 813 44.58 28.25 7.21
C LYS A 813 43.96 29.65 7.17
N SER A 814 44.63 30.60 6.54
CA SER A 814 44.17 31.94 6.19
C SER A 814 42.94 31.88 5.26
N ASP A 815 43.08 31.22 4.11
CA ASP A 815 42.05 31.15 3.07
C ASP A 815 40.86 30.26 3.42
N ARG A 816 41.03 29.27 4.33
CA ARG A 816 39.92 28.47 4.86
C ARG A 816 38.79 29.31 5.46
N THR A 817 39.07 30.54 5.93
CA THR A 817 38.06 31.48 6.44
C THR A 817 37.07 31.99 5.36
N LYS A 818 37.41 31.84 4.08
CA LYS A 818 36.59 32.25 2.92
C LYS A 818 35.70 31.11 2.39
N VAL A 819 35.85 29.89 2.91
CA VAL A 819 35.08 28.73 2.48
C VAL A 819 33.70 28.78 3.12
N VAL A 820 32.64 28.74 2.30
CA VAL A 820 31.26 28.62 2.79
C VAL A 820 31.11 27.28 3.51
N PRO A 821 30.79 27.26 4.82
CA PRO A 821 30.61 26.03 5.57
C PRO A 821 29.44 25.22 5.02
N ARG A 822 29.60 23.90 4.86
CA ARG A 822 28.54 23.01 4.38
C ARG A 822 28.30 21.79 5.25
N VAL A 823 27.04 21.40 5.34
CA VAL A 823 26.58 20.10 5.83
C VAL A 823 25.95 19.39 4.64
N CYS A 824 26.71 18.48 4.03
CA CYS A 824 26.24 17.67 2.91
C CYS A 824 25.47 16.46 3.45
N ILE A 825 24.23 16.27 3.00
CA ILE A 825 23.30 15.26 3.50
C ILE A 825 22.90 14.35 2.34
N ILE A 826 23.27 13.08 2.41
CA ILE A 826 22.87 12.06 1.41
C ILE A 826 21.94 11.06 2.10
N GLY A 827 20.89 10.59 1.42
CA GLY A 827 20.00 9.57 2.00
C GLY A 827 19.20 8.80 0.95
N GLY A 828 18.91 7.54 1.24
CA GLY A 828 18.11 6.69 0.36
C GLY A 828 18.46 5.21 0.43
N LYS A 829 17.48 4.39 0.02
CA LYS A 829 17.58 2.93 -0.03
C LYS A 829 18.15 2.47 -1.39
N ALA A 830 19.08 1.52 -1.37
CA ALA A 830 19.50 0.74 -2.55
C ALA A 830 18.62 -0.51 -2.71
N ALA A 831 18.44 -1.04 -3.91
CA ALA A 831 17.74 -2.33 -4.06
C ALA A 831 18.60 -3.49 -3.49
N PRO A 832 18.01 -4.54 -2.88
CA PRO A 832 18.78 -5.52 -2.08
C PRO A 832 19.88 -6.26 -2.85
N GLY A 833 19.64 -6.55 -4.14
CA GLY A 833 20.60 -7.19 -5.04
C GLY A 833 21.40 -6.24 -5.94
N TYR A 834 21.35 -4.91 -5.70
CA TYR A 834 22.05 -3.92 -6.54
C TYR A 834 23.38 -3.49 -5.89
N GLU A 835 24.39 -4.34 -6.08
CA GLU A 835 25.73 -4.20 -5.47
C GLU A 835 26.35 -2.80 -5.66
N LEU A 836 26.33 -2.23 -6.85
CA LEU A 836 26.93 -0.90 -7.10
C LEU A 836 26.24 0.21 -6.31
N ALA A 837 24.91 0.16 -6.12
CA ALA A 837 24.20 1.11 -5.27
C ALA A 837 24.55 0.94 -3.78
N LYS A 838 24.73 -0.32 -3.31
CA LYS A 838 25.24 -0.60 -1.95
C LYS A 838 26.69 -0.11 -1.77
N LYS A 839 27.55 -0.26 -2.79
CA LYS A 839 28.92 0.29 -2.78
C LYS A 839 28.96 1.80 -2.67
N ILE A 840 28.04 2.53 -3.31
CA ILE A 840 27.93 3.99 -3.15
C ILE A 840 27.53 4.36 -1.72
N ILE A 841 26.60 3.64 -1.07
CA ILE A 841 26.27 3.85 0.36
C ILE A 841 27.52 3.66 1.24
N LYS A 842 28.28 2.58 1.04
CA LYS A 842 29.51 2.33 1.80
C LYS A 842 30.59 3.39 1.56
N LEU A 843 30.71 3.91 0.33
CA LEU A 843 31.60 5.04 0.03
C LEU A 843 31.18 6.32 0.77
N CYS A 844 29.90 6.68 0.75
CA CYS A 844 29.40 7.85 1.48
C CYS A 844 29.72 7.76 2.98
N ASN A 845 29.53 6.60 3.61
CA ASN A 845 29.82 6.40 5.02
C ASN A 845 31.34 6.43 5.34
N ALA A 846 32.18 5.78 4.52
CA ALA A 846 33.64 5.81 4.72
C ALA A 846 34.25 7.21 4.52
N VAL A 847 33.71 7.99 3.59
CA VAL A 847 34.09 9.40 3.39
C VAL A 847 33.57 10.26 4.54
N ALA A 848 32.36 10.01 5.05
CA ALA A 848 31.80 10.73 6.20
C ALA A 848 32.66 10.54 7.47
N GLU A 849 33.01 9.29 7.78
CA GLU A 849 33.90 8.94 8.89
C GLU A 849 35.25 9.68 8.80
N LYS A 850 35.80 9.81 7.58
CA LYS A 850 37.05 10.54 7.35
C LYS A 850 36.90 12.06 7.52
N ILE A 851 35.87 12.66 6.92
CA ILE A 851 35.65 14.12 6.90
C ILE A 851 35.28 14.64 8.29
N ASN A 852 34.29 14.01 8.95
CA ASN A 852 33.71 14.55 10.18
C ASN A 852 34.69 14.54 11.36
N ASN A 853 35.67 13.63 11.33
CA ASN A 853 36.72 13.47 12.33
C ASN A 853 38.02 14.23 11.99
N ASP A 854 38.10 14.99 10.89
CA ASP A 854 39.32 15.72 10.52
C ASP A 854 39.41 17.11 11.19
N PRO A 855 40.37 17.34 12.13
CA PRO A 855 40.47 18.60 12.85
C PRO A 855 41.00 19.78 12.02
N ASP A 856 41.54 19.55 10.82
CA ASP A 856 41.88 20.65 9.88
C ASP A 856 40.64 21.22 9.17
N VAL A 857 39.56 20.45 9.10
CA VAL A 857 38.32 20.76 8.38
C VAL A 857 37.26 21.26 9.37
N GLY A 858 37.14 20.62 10.53
CA GLY A 858 36.20 21.03 11.58
C GLY A 858 34.77 21.10 11.06
N ASP A 859 34.14 22.26 11.14
CA ASP A 859 32.75 22.48 10.72
C ASP A 859 32.63 23.17 9.35
N LEU A 860 33.75 23.36 8.62
CA LEU A 860 33.73 23.88 7.23
C LEU A 860 33.09 22.88 6.25
N LEU A 861 33.17 21.59 6.55
CA LEU A 861 32.52 20.53 5.79
C LEU A 861 32.17 19.37 6.73
N LYS A 862 30.88 19.06 6.85
CA LYS A 862 30.38 17.79 7.39
C LYS A 862 29.70 16.99 6.29
N LEU A 863 29.74 15.67 6.39
CA LEU A 863 28.99 14.75 5.53
C LEU A 863 28.16 13.80 6.40
N VAL A 864 26.86 13.73 6.16
CA VAL A 864 25.92 12.86 6.87
C VAL A 864 25.24 11.92 5.87
N PHE A 865 25.21 10.63 6.18
CA PHE A 865 24.31 9.68 5.52
C PHE A 865 23.09 9.46 6.40
N ILE A 866 21.89 9.81 5.93
CA ILE A 866 20.64 9.56 6.65
C ILE A 866 20.09 8.18 6.27
N PRO A 867 19.99 7.23 7.22
CA PRO A 867 19.40 5.92 7.00
C PRO A 867 17.87 6.00 6.92
N ASP A 868 17.29 4.93 6.38
CA ASP A 868 15.86 4.61 6.42
C ASP A 868 14.90 5.67 5.89
N TYR A 869 15.38 6.50 4.96
CA TYR A 869 14.63 7.58 4.32
C TYR A 869 13.21 7.15 3.89
N ASN A 870 12.21 7.75 4.55
CA ASN A 870 10.76 7.50 4.45
C ASN A 870 9.99 8.85 4.38
N VAL A 871 8.69 8.89 4.69
CA VAL A 871 7.92 10.16 4.68
C VAL A 871 8.34 11.04 5.86
N SER A 872 8.38 10.52 7.08
CA SER A 872 8.68 11.32 8.27
C SER A 872 10.10 11.93 8.25
N VAL A 873 11.09 11.19 7.74
CA VAL A 873 12.43 11.72 7.47
C VAL A 873 12.38 12.82 6.40
N ALA A 874 11.56 12.66 5.35
CA ALA A 874 11.40 13.71 4.34
C ALA A 874 10.69 14.97 4.88
N GLU A 875 9.73 14.81 5.79
CA GLU A 875 9.03 15.90 6.49
C GLU A 875 9.98 16.73 7.38
N LEU A 876 11.07 16.15 7.89
CA LEU A 876 12.13 16.88 8.60
C LEU A 876 13.18 17.47 7.64
N VAL A 877 13.64 16.67 6.66
CA VAL A 877 14.77 17.04 5.79
C VAL A 877 14.40 18.15 4.79
N ILE A 878 13.19 18.16 4.26
CA ILE A 878 12.79 19.11 3.20
C ILE A 878 12.65 20.54 3.73
N PRO A 879 12.00 20.82 4.87
CA PRO A 879 11.96 22.16 5.47
C PRO A 879 13.32 22.66 5.95
N GLY A 880 14.22 21.75 6.36
CA GLY A 880 15.56 22.07 6.82
C GLY A 880 16.61 22.30 5.72
N ALA A 881 16.31 21.99 4.46
CA ALA A 881 17.29 22.16 3.37
C ALA A 881 17.42 23.62 2.90
N ASP A 882 18.65 24.03 2.61
CA ASP A 882 18.94 25.28 1.89
C ASP A 882 19.06 25.02 0.38
N LEU A 883 19.83 23.98 0.03
CA LEU A 883 20.10 23.54 -1.34
C LEU A 883 19.74 22.05 -1.50
N SER A 884 19.15 21.65 -2.63
CA SER A 884 18.90 20.23 -2.94
C SER A 884 19.32 19.81 -4.34
N GLN A 885 19.79 18.57 -4.46
CA GLN A 885 20.49 18.08 -5.65
C GLN A 885 19.61 17.18 -6.54
N HIS A 886 19.25 17.71 -7.71
CA HIS A 886 18.46 17.08 -8.77
C HIS A 886 19.34 16.75 -9.99
N ILE A 887 20.41 16.00 -9.70
CA ILE A 887 21.61 15.84 -10.55
C ILE A 887 21.62 14.59 -11.46
N SER A 888 20.47 14.02 -11.80
CA SER A 888 20.38 12.78 -12.59
C SER A 888 20.93 12.99 -14.03
N THR A 889 21.46 11.94 -14.68
CA THR A 889 21.91 12.05 -16.08
C THR A 889 20.73 12.45 -16.97
N ALA A 890 20.85 13.51 -17.77
CA ALA A 890 19.71 14.04 -18.54
C ALA A 890 19.06 12.98 -19.45
N GLY A 891 17.73 13.00 -19.54
CA GLY A 891 16.93 11.97 -20.20
C GLY A 891 16.76 10.68 -19.41
N HIS A 892 16.85 10.71 -18.06
CA HIS A 892 16.61 9.53 -17.21
C HIS A 892 15.57 9.78 -16.09
N GLU A 893 15.08 11.02 -15.91
CA GLU A 893 13.93 11.37 -15.06
C GLU A 893 12.67 11.63 -15.91
N ALA A 894 11.57 10.91 -15.64
CA ALA A 894 10.27 11.22 -16.25
C ALA A 894 9.63 12.51 -15.69
N SER A 895 9.94 12.85 -14.43
CA SER A 895 9.34 13.97 -13.69
C SER A 895 10.22 14.24 -12.45
N GLY A 896 9.76 13.88 -11.25
CA GLY A 896 10.58 13.83 -10.04
C GLY A 896 10.04 14.67 -8.88
N THR A 897 8.90 14.28 -8.31
CA THR A 897 8.14 14.96 -7.23
C THR A 897 8.91 15.33 -5.95
N GLY A 898 10.21 15.01 -5.83
CA GLY A 898 11.08 15.55 -4.78
C GLY A 898 11.44 17.02 -5.00
N SER A 899 11.67 17.44 -6.25
CA SER A 899 12.08 18.83 -6.59
C SER A 899 11.02 19.84 -6.18
N MET A 900 9.76 19.51 -6.51
CA MET A 900 8.55 20.28 -6.21
C MET A 900 8.42 20.58 -4.71
N LYS A 901 8.68 19.59 -3.84
CA LYS A 901 8.59 19.76 -2.37
C LYS A 901 9.67 20.69 -1.83
N PHE A 902 10.90 20.57 -2.33
CA PHE A 902 11.99 21.48 -1.97
C PHE A 902 11.66 22.91 -2.42
N LEU A 903 11.20 23.08 -3.66
CA LEU A 903 10.78 24.36 -4.23
C LEU A 903 9.66 25.02 -3.39
N MET A 904 8.62 24.26 -3.02
CA MET A 904 7.52 24.67 -2.13
C MET A 904 7.98 25.09 -0.72
N ASN A 905 9.11 24.56 -0.24
CA ASN A 905 9.71 24.94 1.04
C ASN A 905 10.80 26.02 0.88
N GLY A 906 10.89 26.65 -0.30
CA GLY A 906 11.88 27.68 -0.63
C GLY A 906 13.34 27.18 -0.70
N CYS A 907 13.58 25.87 -0.69
CA CYS A 907 14.91 25.31 -0.90
C CYS A 907 15.31 25.50 -2.36
N LEU A 908 16.52 25.99 -2.61
CA LEU A 908 17.03 26.20 -3.97
C LEU A 908 17.50 24.85 -4.55
N LEU A 909 17.37 24.68 -5.86
CA LEU A 909 17.75 23.42 -6.51
C LEU A 909 19.08 23.58 -7.26
N LEU A 910 19.93 22.56 -7.21
CA LEU A 910 21.07 22.38 -8.11
C LEU A 910 20.78 21.15 -8.97
N ALA A 911 20.76 21.32 -10.29
CA ALA A 911 20.01 20.44 -11.18
C ALA A 911 20.65 20.26 -12.57
N THR A 912 20.35 19.12 -13.19
CA THR A 912 20.38 18.98 -14.65
C THR A 912 19.05 19.44 -15.26
N GLU A 913 19.04 19.69 -16.57
CA GLU A 913 17.84 19.96 -17.37
C GLU A 913 17.15 18.62 -17.72
N ASP A 914 16.41 18.05 -16.75
CA ASP A 914 15.79 16.72 -16.87
C ASP A 914 14.48 16.59 -16.07
N GLY A 915 13.51 15.89 -16.65
CA GLY A 915 12.17 15.69 -16.06
C GLY A 915 11.52 16.99 -15.57
N SER A 916 11.18 17.01 -14.28
CA SER A 916 10.47 18.12 -13.62
C SER A 916 11.26 19.42 -13.53
N THR A 917 12.59 19.40 -13.61
CA THR A 917 13.39 20.63 -13.48
C THR A 917 13.18 21.57 -14.67
N VAL A 918 12.83 21.01 -15.84
CA VAL A 918 12.46 21.77 -17.04
C VAL A 918 11.18 22.58 -16.81
N GLU A 919 10.15 21.95 -16.26
CA GLU A 919 8.87 22.60 -15.95
C GLU A 919 9.03 23.64 -14.81
N ILE A 920 9.92 23.37 -13.84
CA ILE A 920 10.27 24.34 -12.78
C ILE A 920 10.93 25.61 -13.36
N ILE A 921 11.81 25.50 -14.36
CA ILE A 921 12.41 26.66 -15.05
C ILE A 921 11.33 27.50 -15.75
N GLU A 922 10.36 26.85 -16.40
CA GLU A 922 9.26 27.54 -17.12
C GLU A 922 8.41 28.42 -16.19
N GLU A 923 8.25 28.05 -14.93
CA GLU A 923 7.47 28.82 -13.96
C GLU A 923 8.31 29.88 -13.23
N ILE A 924 9.50 29.54 -12.74
CA ILE A 924 10.28 30.44 -11.90
C ILE A 924 11.21 31.38 -12.70
N GLY A 925 11.33 31.19 -14.02
CA GLY A 925 12.35 31.82 -14.87
C GLY A 925 11.86 32.83 -15.91
N LYS A 926 10.63 33.32 -15.83
CA LYS A 926 10.04 34.24 -16.85
C LYS A 926 10.49 35.70 -16.76
N ASP A 927 11.10 36.12 -15.65
CA ASP A 927 11.58 37.50 -15.49
C ASP A 927 12.94 37.71 -16.18
N ASN A 928 12.99 38.64 -17.14
CA ASN A 928 14.18 39.16 -17.85
C ASN A 928 14.84 38.23 -18.89
N MET A 929 14.15 37.92 -20.00
CA MET A 929 14.74 37.19 -21.15
C MET A 929 14.77 37.92 -22.52
N GLU A 930 13.94 38.95 -22.77
CA GLU A 930 13.72 39.41 -24.17
C GLU A 930 14.56 40.61 -24.64
N GLU A 931 14.83 41.65 -23.83
CA GLU A 931 15.43 42.90 -24.36
C GLU A 931 16.95 42.85 -24.63
N GLU A 932 17.73 42.10 -23.86
CA GLU A 932 19.20 42.12 -23.98
C GLU A 932 19.73 41.15 -25.06
N TRP A 933 19.01 40.06 -25.32
CA TRP A 933 19.46 38.97 -26.20
C TRP A 933 19.61 39.42 -27.67
N ILE A 934 18.66 40.21 -28.17
CA ILE A 934 18.58 40.63 -29.58
C ILE A 934 19.72 41.60 -29.97
N ARG A 935 20.25 42.40 -29.03
CA ARG A 935 21.32 43.37 -29.31
C ARG A 935 22.73 42.79 -29.31
N SER A 936 22.96 41.63 -28.67
CA SER A 936 24.29 41.01 -28.56
C SER A 936 24.64 40.07 -29.72
N ALA A 937 23.68 39.68 -30.57
CA ALA A 937 23.85 38.64 -31.58
C ALA A 937 24.63 39.07 -32.85
N SER A 938 25.08 40.33 -32.93
CA SER A 938 25.59 40.94 -34.17
C SER A 938 27.12 40.95 -34.36
N SER A 939 27.90 40.31 -33.47
CA SER A 939 29.38 40.33 -33.53
C SER A 939 30.00 38.93 -33.43
N ASN A 940 30.74 38.52 -34.46
CA ASN A 940 31.38 37.21 -34.56
C ASN A 940 32.43 36.95 -33.45
N CYS A 941 32.10 36.08 -32.48
CA CYS A 941 33.07 35.49 -31.55
C CYS A 941 32.67 34.07 -31.12
N PHE A 942 33.00 33.08 -31.95
CA PHE A 942 32.66 31.66 -31.74
C PHE A 942 33.70 30.89 -30.88
N THR A 943 34.07 31.40 -29.69
CA THR A 943 34.97 30.70 -28.75
C THR A 943 34.81 31.15 -27.28
N ALA A 944 33.64 30.90 -26.67
CA ALA A 944 33.45 31.09 -25.22
C ALA A 944 32.33 30.21 -24.62
N ALA A 945 32.56 28.90 -24.50
CA ALA A 945 31.70 28.02 -23.70
C ALA A 945 32.07 28.16 -22.21
N ALA A 946 31.47 29.15 -21.53
CA ALA A 946 31.58 29.36 -20.10
C ALA A 946 30.23 29.85 -19.55
N GLY A 947 29.83 29.38 -18.36
CA GLY A 947 28.48 29.59 -17.82
C GLY A 947 28.12 31.06 -17.60
N LYS A 948 27.17 31.58 -18.37
CA LYS A 948 26.47 32.84 -18.04
C LYS A 948 25.31 32.55 -17.10
N PHE A 949 25.55 32.71 -15.81
CA PHE A 949 24.49 32.74 -14.80
C PHE A 949 23.61 33.98 -15.02
N VAL A 950 22.35 33.75 -15.42
CA VAL A 950 21.26 34.73 -15.36
C VAL A 950 20.85 34.92 -13.88
N ASP A 951 19.86 35.76 -13.53
CA ASP A 951 19.28 35.82 -12.17
C ASP A 951 18.42 34.57 -11.85
N SER A 952 18.94 33.38 -12.17
CA SER A 952 18.23 32.11 -12.15
C SER A 952 18.08 31.57 -10.73
N ARG A 953 16.83 31.37 -10.31
CA ARG A 953 16.42 30.81 -9.00
C ARG A 953 16.82 29.32 -8.80
N MET A 954 17.67 28.79 -9.67
CA MET A 954 18.15 27.41 -9.74
C MET A 954 19.56 27.37 -10.35
N PHE A 955 20.40 26.41 -9.92
CA PHE A 955 21.77 26.23 -10.42
C PHE A 955 21.84 25.07 -11.42
N LEU A 956 21.92 25.38 -12.72
CA LEU A 956 21.94 24.41 -13.81
C LEU A 956 23.37 24.03 -14.26
N PHE A 957 23.56 22.77 -14.63
CA PHE A 957 24.81 22.25 -15.22
C PHE A 957 24.58 20.96 -16.04
N GLY A 958 25.66 20.45 -16.63
CA GLY A 958 25.72 19.14 -17.30
C GLY A 958 25.22 19.14 -18.74
N ALA A 959 25.35 17.98 -19.39
CA ALA A 959 24.88 17.77 -20.76
C ALA A 959 23.35 17.81 -20.89
N LYS A 960 22.83 18.38 -21.98
CA LYS A 960 21.40 18.37 -22.32
C LYS A 960 20.98 16.99 -22.84
N MET A 961 19.70 16.65 -22.67
CA MET A 961 19.11 15.36 -23.07
C MET A 961 19.48 14.90 -24.51
N HIS A 962 19.55 15.83 -25.47
CA HIS A 962 19.86 15.52 -26.87
C HIS A 962 21.36 15.28 -27.15
N GLU A 963 22.25 15.72 -26.26
CA GLU A 963 23.70 15.56 -26.39
C GLU A 963 24.19 14.21 -25.83
N VAL A 964 23.49 13.69 -24.82
CA VAL A 964 23.84 12.44 -24.10
C VAL A 964 24.17 11.25 -25.02
N PRO A 965 23.43 10.94 -26.10
CA PRO A 965 23.77 9.84 -27.01
C PRO A 965 25.13 10.05 -27.70
N ALA A 966 25.35 11.24 -28.27
CA ALA A 966 26.58 11.59 -28.98
C ALA A 966 27.79 11.74 -28.04
N LEU A 967 27.57 11.96 -26.74
CA LEU A 967 28.61 11.93 -25.71
C LEU A 967 28.96 10.48 -25.32
N ARG A 968 27.97 9.59 -25.21
CA ARG A 968 28.17 8.15 -24.98
C ARG A 968 28.96 7.50 -26.12
N GLU A 969 28.63 7.80 -27.37
CA GLU A 969 29.37 7.31 -28.56
C GLU A 969 30.85 7.74 -28.57
N LYS A 970 31.15 8.92 -28.01
CA LYS A 970 32.53 9.44 -27.88
C LYS A 970 33.31 8.84 -26.70
N GLY A 971 32.67 8.10 -25.79
CA GLY A 971 33.13 7.76 -24.44
C GLY A 971 34.65 7.55 -24.29
N PRO A 972 35.28 6.57 -24.98
CA PRO A 972 36.71 6.29 -24.85
C PRO A 972 37.67 7.41 -25.29
N THR A 973 37.17 8.41 -26.03
CA THR A 973 37.93 9.58 -26.52
C THR A 973 37.68 10.85 -25.70
N LEU A 974 36.73 10.80 -24.75
CA LEU A 974 36.29 11.96 -23.99
C LEU A 974 37.35 12.34 -22.93
N LYS A 975 37.83 13.59 -22.97
CA LYS A 975 38.79 14.10 -21.98
C LYS A 975 38.07 14.45 -20.68
N VAL A 976 38.28 13.64 -19.64
CA VAL A 976 37.84 13.96 -18.27
C VAL A 976 38.71 15.05 -17.62
N PRO A 977 38.16 15.90 -16.73
CA PRO A 977 38.94 16.88 -15.97
C PRO A 977 39.99 16.22 -15.06
N LEU A 978 41.12 16.90 -14.85
CA LEU A 978 42.17 16.42 -13.93
C LEU A 978 41.68 16.31 -12.48
N GLN A 979 40.73 17.17 -12.09
CA GLN A 979 40.06 17.13 -10.80
C GLN A 979 39.26 15.83 -10.61
N PHE A 980 38.57 15.37 -11.66
CA PHE A 980 37.81 14.12 -11.64
C PHE A 980 38.74 12.91 -11.50
N ALA A 981 39.77 12.82 -12.35
CA ALA A 981 40.76 11.76 -12.29
C ALA A 981 41.48 11.72 -10.92
N ARG A 982 41.76 12.87 -10.30
CA ARG A 982 42.35 12.96 -8.96
C ARG A 982 41.43 12.37 -7.89
N VAL A 983 40.13 12.70 -7.87
CA VAL A 983 39.21 12.18 -6.83
C VAL A 983 38.84 10.71 -7.03
N VAL A 984 38.66 10.24 -8.27
CA VAL A 984 38.47 8.81 -8.54
C VAL A 984 39.71 8.02 -8.12
N ARG A 985 40.91 8.54 -8.40
CA ARG A 985 42.16 7.96 -7.93
C ARG A 985 42.29 7.97 -6.41
N MET A 986 41.84 8.99 -5.67
CA MET A 986 41.83 8.95 -4.19
C MET A 986 40.98 7.79 -3.65
N VAL A 987 39.88 7.43 -4.33
CA VAL A 987 39.09 6.26 -3.98
C VAL A 987 39.81 4.96 -4.36
N ARG A 988 40.35 4.85 -5.60
CA ARG A 988 41.08 3.66 -6.09
C ARG A 988 42.37 3.37 -5.32
N ASP A 989 43.12 4.40 -4.89
CA ASP A 989 44.36 4.28 -4.12
C ASP A 989 44.08 4.09 -2.61
N GLY A 990 42.82 3.90 -2.19
CA GLY A 990 42.45 3.50 -0.83
C GLY A 990 42.51 4.60 0.24
N TYR A 991 42.48 5.88 -0.12
CA TYR A 991 42.57 7.01 0.83
C TYR A 991 41.47 7.00 1.92
N PHE A 992 40.30 6.45 1.58
CA PHE A 992 39.13 6.28 2.46
C PHE A 992 38.98 4.82 2.96
N GLY A 993 40.03 4.00 2.83
CA GLY A 993 39.99 2.56 3.10
C GLY A 993 39.26 1.76 2.00
N PHE A 994 39.09 0.45 2.25
CA PHE A 994 38.28 -0.46 1.43
C PHE A 994 38.64 -0.50 -0.08
N GLN A 995 39.94 -0.35 -0.41
CA GLN A 995 40.49 -0.29 -1.77
C GLN A 995 39.88 -1.34 -2.74
N ASP A 996 40.10 -2.63 -2.47
CA ASP A 996 39.63 -3.76 -3.30
C ASP A 996 38.10 -3.79 -3.45
N TYR A 997 37.36 -3.26 -2.47
CA TYR A 997 35.90 -3.20 -2.50
C TYR A 997 35.40 -2.09 -3.44
N PHE A 998 36.10 -0.96 -3.51
CA PHE A 998 35.73 0.18 -4.36
C PHE A 998 36.32 0.12 -5.79
N GLU A 999 37.28 -0.76 -6.09
CA GLU A 999 37.89 -0.90 -7.43
C GLU A 999 36.85 -0.94 -8.55
N SER A 1000 35.91 -1.89 -8.46
CA SER A 1000 34.76 -2.07 -9.39
C SER A 1000 33.81 -0.86 -9.53
N LEU A 1001 33.87 0.13 -8.63
CA LEU A 1001 33.11 1.38 -8.71
C LEU A 1001 33.89 2.44 -9.52
N CYS A 1002 35.23 2.46 -9.39
CA CYS A 1002 36.12 3.27 -10.21
C CYS A 1002 36.18 2.74 -11.67
N ASP A 1003 36.16 1.42 -11.86
CA ASP A 1003 36.15 0.78 -13.19
C ASP A 1003 34.93 1.18 -14.05
N LYS A 1004 33.83 1.61 -13.41
CA LYS A 1004 32.61 2.10 -14.07
C LYS A 1004 32.69 3.53 -14.57
N VAL A 1005 33.66 4.32 -14.11
CA VAL A 1005 33.85 5.72 -14.51
C VAL A 1005 35.19 5.97 -15.23
N GLU A 1006 36.09 5.00 -15.23
CA GLU A 1006 37.35 5.01 -15.98
C GLU A 1006 37.27 4.14 -17.24
N GLY A 1007 38.35 4.11 -18.05
CA GLY A 1007 38.45 3.25 -19.24
C GLY A 1007 37.48 3.56 -20.40
N GLY A 1008 36.69 4.64 -20.30
CA GLY A 1008 35.61 4.97 -21.24
C GLY A 1008 34.24 4.35 -20.88
N ASN A 1009 34.11 3.72 -19.71
CA ASN A 1009 32.90 3.03 -19.26
C ASN A 1009 31.80 3.95 -18.70
N ASP A 1010 32.04 5.27 -18.60
CA ASP A 1010 31.18 6.28 -17.94
C ASP A 1010 29.87 6.54 -18.71
N PHE A 1011 28.97 5.56 -18.67
CA PHE A 1011 27.66 5.61 -19.32
C PHE A 1011 26.74 6.72 -18.75
N TYR A 1012 27.02 7.24 -17.55
CA TYR A 1012 26.21 8.25 -16.86
C TYR A 1012 26.82 9.65 -16.90
N LEU A 1013 27.93 9.83 -17.62
CA LEU A 1013 28.59 11.11 -17.91
C LEU A 1013 29.03 11.87 -16.65
N LEU A 1014 29.48 11.15 -15.62
CA LEU A 1014 30.01 11.73 -14.38
C LEU A 1014 31.28 12.54 -14.64
N GLY A 1015 32.22 11.99 -15.42
CA GLY A 1015 33.48 12.65 -15.74
C GLY A 1015 33.32 13.80 -16.73
N HIS A 1016 32.30 13.75 -17.60
CA HIS A 1016 31.93 14.87 -18.47
C HIS A 1016 31.38 16.04 -17.67
N ASP A 1017 30.33 15.79 -16.88
CA ASP A 1017 29.60 16.87 -16.20
C ASP A 1017 30.38 17.45 -15.01
N PHE A 1018 31.40 16.75 -14.49
CA PHE A 1018 32.12 17.10 -13.25
C PHE A 1018 32.56 18.56 -13.16
N GLN A 1019 33.15 19.12 -14.23
CA GLN A 1019 33.62 20.51 -14.23
C GLN A 1019 32.44 21.48 -14.09
N SER A 1020 31.37 21.29 -14.86
CA SER A 1020 30.16 22.12 -14.78
C SER A 1020 29.39 21.95 -13.45
N TYR A 1021 29.44 20.76 -12.85
CA TYR A 1021 28.89 20.48 -11.52
C TYR A 1021 29.63 21.29 -10.43
N LEU A 1022 30.96 21.32 -10.49
CA LEU A 1022 31.77 22.14 -9.57
C LEU A 1022 31.54 23.65 -9.76
N GLU A 1023 31.35 24.11 -10.99
CA GLU A 1023 31.01 25.51 -11.29
C GLU A 1023 29.63 25.91 -10.74
N ALA A 1024 28.61 25.06 -10.89
CA ALA A 1024 27.31 25.26 -10.27
C ALA A 1024 27.37 25.25 -8.73
N GLN A 1025 28.19 24.36 -8.14
CA GLN A 1025 28.39 24.33 -6.69
C GLN A 1025 29.12 25.59 -6.17
N ALA A 1026 30.09 26.13 -6.91
CA ALA A 1026 30.76 27.39 -6.58
C ALA A 1026 29.83 28.60 -6.74
N ALA A 1027 28.91 28.58 -7.71
CA ALA A 1027 27.87 29.61 -7.85
C ALA A 1027 26.86 29.57 -6.69
N ALA A 1028 26.49 28.38 -6.21
CA ALA A 1028 25.66 28.22 -5.02
C ALA A 1028 26.35 28.76 -3.75
N ASP A 1029 27.65 28.49 -3.56
CA ASP A 1029 28.43 29.10 -2.47
C ASP A 1029 28.43 30.63 -2.57
N LYS A 1030 28.71 31.18 -3.77
CA LYS A 1030 28.71 32.64 -4.00
C LYS A 1030 27.35 33.28 -3.71
N ALA A 1031 26.25 32.62 -4.08
CA ALA A 1031 24.90 33.09 -3.81
C ALA A 1031 24.55 33.02 -2.31
N PHE A 1032 25.08 32.04 -1.57
CA PHE A 1032 24.79 31.87 -0.13
C PHE A 1032 25.51 32.89 0.76
N VAL A 1033 26.64 33.45 0.32
CA VAL A 1033 27.29 34.59 1.01
C VAL A 1033 26.39 35.83 1.00
N ASP A 1034 25.62 36.02 -0.07
CA ASP A 1034 24.61 37.09 -0.19
C ASP A 1034 23.26 36.61 0.38
N GLN A 1035 23.11 36.74 1.69
CA GLN A 1035 21.92 36.27 2.41
C GLN A 1035 20.62 36.99 2.01
N GLU A 1036 20.68 38.22 1.51
CA GLU A 1036 19.50 38.94 1.00
C GLU A 1036 19.08 38.38 -0.35
N LYS A 1037 20.02 38.19 -1.29
CA LYS A 1037 19.74 37.51 -2.55
C LYS A 1037 19.26 36.08 -2.34
N TRP A 1038 19.90 35.30 -1.48
CA TRP A 1038 19.50 33.93 -1.17
C TRP A 1038 18.06 33.87 -0.62
N THR A 1039 17.70 34.80 0.28
CA THR A 1039 16.35 34.86 0.86
C THR A 1039 15.31 35.28 -0.18
N ARG A 1040 15.60 36.28 -1.02
CA ARG A 1040 14.75 36.65 -2.18
C ARG A 1040 14.53 35.47 -3.13
N MET A 1041 15.59 34.71 -3.47
CA MET A 1041 15.47 33.51 -4.30
C MET A 1041 14.61 32.44 -3.62
N SER A 1042 14.76 32.25 -2.30
CA SER A 1042 14.00 31.28 -1.50
C SER A 1042 12.48 31.60 -1.47
N ILE A 1043 12.12 32.88 -1.31
CA ILE A 1043 10.73 33.36 -1.37
C ILE A 1043 10.15 33.13 -2.78
N LEU A 1044 10.87 33.57 -3.82
CA LEU A 1044 10.41 33.47 -5.21
C LEU A 1044 10.26 32.02 -5.72
N SER A 1045 11.06 31.09 -5.19
CA SER A 1045 10.87 29.65 -5.43
C SER A 1045 9.54 29.14 -4.87
N THR A 1046 9.18 29.54 -3.65
CA THR A 1046 7.87 29.17 -3.06
C THR A 1046 6.73 29.84 -3.82
N ALA A 1047 6.88 31.12 -4.16
CA ALA A 1047 5.87 31.89 -4.89
C ALA A 1047 5.59 31.35 -6.31
N GLY A 1048 6.61 30.77 -6.96
CA GLY A 1048 6.48 30.09 -8.26
C GLY A 1048 6.10 28.61 -8.18
N SER A 1049 5.75 28.08 -7.00
CA SER A 1049 5.50 26.64 -6.84
C SER A 1049 4.06 26.18 -7.13
N GLY A 1050 3.13 27.11 -7.41
CA GLY A 1050 1.70 26.85 -7.54
C GLY A 1050 1.33 25.75 -8.56
N ARG A 1051 2.00 25.73 -9.72
CA ARG A 1051 1.80 24.73 -10.79
C ARG A 1051 2.05 23.28 -10.36
N PHE A 1052 2.75 23.05 -9.23
CA PHE A 1052 3.13 21.73 -8.75
C PHE A 1052 2.25 21.19 -7.62
N SER A 1053 1.10 21.81 -7.33
CA SER A 1053 0.07 21.18 -6.50
C SER A 1053 -0.52 19.94 -7.18
N SER A 1054 -0.74 18.87 -6.42
CA SER A 1054 -1.46 17.68 -6.92
C SER A 1054 -2.96 17.91 -7.15
N ASP A 1055 -3.53 19.03 -6.69
CA ASP A 1055 -4.93 19.35 -6.94
C ASP A 1055 -5.15 19.65 -8.42
N ARG A 1056 -4.33 20.54 -9.01
CA ARG A 1056 -4.33 20.83 -10.45
C ARG A 1056 -4.11 19.57 -11.29
N THR A 1057 -3.19 18.69 -10.88
CA THR A 1057 -2.99 17.41 -11.54
C THR A 1057 -4.29 16.59 -11.56
N ILE A 1058 -5.01 16.52 -10.44
CA ILE A 1058 -6.28 15.80 -10.33
C ILE A 1058 -7.40 16.45 -11.13
N GLU A 1059 -7.50 17.78 -11.18
CA GLU A 1059 -8.44 18.50 -12.05
C GLU A 1059 -8.20 18.16 -13.52
N GLU A 1060 -6.95 18.21 -13.99
CA GLU A 1060 -6.63 17.83 -15.37
C GLU A 1060 -7.00 16.37 -15.68
N TYR A 1061 -6.80 15.43 -14.75
CA TYR A 1061 -7.23 14.05 -14.94
C TYR A 1061 -8.77 13.92 -14.93
N ALA A 1062 -9.46 14.63 -14.04
CA ALA A 1062 -10.92 14.59 -13.92
C ALA A 1062 -11.61 15.09 -15.19
N GLU A 1063 -11.18 16.23 -15.72
CA GLU A 1063 -11.71 16.84 -16.95
C GLU A 1063 -11.32 16.07 -18.21
N LYS A 1064 -10.01 15.83 -18.41
CA LYS A 1064 -9.44 15.42 -19.71
C LYS A 1064 -9.33 13.90 -19.88
N THR A 1065 -9.39 13.15 -18.78
CA THR A 1065 -9.19 11.70 -18.77
C THR A 1065 -10.44 10.95 -18.29
N TRP A 1066 -10.93 11.24 -17.08
CA TRP A 1066 -11.93 10.39 -16.43
C TRP A 1066 -13.37 10.78 -16.73
N GLY A 1067 -13.64 12.08 -16.95
CA GLY A 1067 -15.00 12.60 -17.09
C GLY A 1067 -15.79 12.48 -15.79
N ILE A 1068 -15.22 12.95 -14.68
CA ILE A 1068 -15.86 12.96 -13.35
C ILE A 1068 -16.06 14.39 -12.85
N GLU A 1069 -17.12 14.61 -12.08
CA GLU A 1069 -17.46 15.91 -11.47
C GLU A 1069 -17.35 15.84 -9.94
N PRO A 1070 -17.05 16.96 -9.24
CA PRO A 1070 -17.04 17.00 -7.78
C PRO A 1070 -18.40 16.65 -7.15
N CYS A 1071 -18.39 15.75 -6.16
CA CYS A 1071 -19.55 15.23 -5.47
C CYS A 1071 -19.50 15.60 -3.98
N ARG A 1072 -19.69 16.89 -3.66
CA ARG A 1072 -19.52 17.42 -2.30
C ARG A 1072 -20.63 16.98 -1.35
N CYS A 1073 -20.26 16.31 -0.26
CA CYS A 1073 -21.14 15.97 0.84
C CYS A 1073 -21.47 17.24 1.67
N PRO A 1074 -22.75 17.49 2.01
CA PRO A 1074 -23.15 18.69 2.74
C PRO A 1074 -22.72 18.67 4.22
N PHE A 1075 -22.63 19.88 4.78
CA PHE A 1075 -22.52 20.12 6.22
C PHE A 1075 -23.89 20.06 6.92
#